data_AF-A0A7W9TJA4-F1
#
_entry.id   AF-A0A7W9TJA4-F1
#
_cell.length_a   1.000
_cell.length_b   1.000
_cell.length_c   1.000
_cell.angle_alpha   90.00
_cell.angle_beta   90.00
_cell.angle_gamma   90.00
#
_symmetry.space_group_name_H-M   'P 1'
#
loop_
_entity.id
_entity.type
_entity.pdbx_description
1 polymer ?
#
loop_
_entity_poly.entity_id
_entity_poly.type
_entity_poly.pdbx_seq_one_letter_code
_entity_poly.pdbx_strand_id
1 'polypeptide(L)'
;MTTAADNGGFKVLVADSEDAYRWRTVASLAEPGMPADTWIGNSCVMDRDHAAVVYAPRTFTNKPDLMQGGAFTAVVDLKSGRVTKLPFTGSLAYFDPSCNPETRTAAFTAFRDHKTRLVTVNTSGKTTTDTTVTGQVTSAVPTKDGLVAAHGSHLVHVSPADGKLRKLAAADSVPFDIRPTRTGIAFLDRRGETAHAKVWKGQGKPSTFASGKLGDLALEQGTEGRAFLTGEATNTKLAGTAVTRLDAPADTDVSILGRLAVDPVLMPGVRAGLERIGNAGKGFTKAEPTPRARTSQDPTDEDAAPLTVNSIATATGAKITQTVADTTSGAGKGSFSPALRAASGTGQATGKSGRAAQAADPHNPVDTDRWCSIPRNDVKQLALQPTPNQVEWAVNMAIRGELRSKWIKQGGWRSGLGTVDPQGLFPAPALKGGGRIPAQVLLGVLAQESNLWQAEGGAIPGQMGNPQAAIAGFYGHKGETSEAYWRINWHQSDCGYGVGQVTDGMRLAGLEKPNETSLPPAKQKAVALDYAVNIAASMYILADKWNQVHTAGQTITVNNDDPSKPENWFAALWNYNLGFNENKGDGKPWGLGWYNNPANPTYPASRHPFMSDPRDAAKPQNWPYQEKVMGWSAWSMDTGYSYGSDGRQDWPGESGFSSAGFRPAWWINPGQRDRVKPPLDAFCNATNNCNSANPPDCPDAKCYEKYWWRGSNVTWKPSCATDCGNESIKYVTLREEPGRGTRLKHGTPECGAAPAGALIVESVPDNVDTYSSCGSSGTDAGSFQFTFHPNPAATGPGLGPFEAKGDLHQIGGGQGGHFWYTHTRDTAHLGGPKARMTIDGTWTLGRNVEWARVFAHMPDTGAHTQQAHYVIKGVAGGERHRYVNTHHSKNTWVELGVYRFTGTPRVELTNTTDDGTADEDIAWDAVAFQPLSGKPKHMVVAMGDSYTSGEGAGSYSPESNRDHGKSTWNACRRSPNAWPRKVTLPGQTKSVGALADSFDPALDFQFTACSGAKTAQMTEGDPPDGWGLDGNFHEKTQIDSGALSADTTLVMLTIGGNDARFDNKIQRCVMEGCPSEASMKADIDNAVAQTRTVLEQIHAHAPNATISLMGYPLLFSRTQACSTLVSASQRVILNDMAEYFESEQRELALSMSASNVQYRSPQSAFEGKRICDSPEGINGVVAGPNGDGDFHHGDKNTQLCWWFTGDTCLSRESYHPNQTGTSAYAQAFMTAGPMATVTREDQ
;
A
#
# COMPACT_ATOMS: atom_id res chain seq x y z
N MET A 1 -22.94 -3.30 -1.99
CA MET A 1 -21.60 -2.71 -2.14
C MET A 1 -21.17 -2.20 -0.78
N THR A 2 -19.88 -2.26 -0.48
CA THR A 2 -19.22 -1.63 0.69
C THR A 2 -17.78 -1.27 0.31
N THR A 3 -17.03 -0.67 1.21
CA THR A 3 -15.65 -0.22 0.95
C THR A 3 -14.72 -0.54 2.12
N ALA A 4 -13.44 -0.75 1.82
CA ALA A 4 -12.36 -0.90 2.80
C ALA A 4 -11.14 -0.12 2.31
N ALA A 5 -10.18 0.20 3.17
CA ALA A 5 -8.98 0.91 2.75
C ALA A 5 -7.74 0.55 3.57
N ASP A 6 -6.58 0.62 2.94
CA ASP A 6 -5.24 0.42 3.49
C ASP A 6 -4.22 1.30 2.75
N ASN A 7 -2.92 1.05 2.94
CA ASN A 7 -1.84 1.72 2.21
C ASN A 7 -1.84 1.40 0.69
N GLY A 8 -2.39 0.26 0.27
CA GLY A 8 -2.45 -0.17 -1.13
C GLY A 8 -3.65 0.35 -1.92
N GLY A 9 -4.67 0.93 -1.26
CA GLY A 9 -5.75 1.64 -1.96
C GLY A 9 -7.09 1.66 -1.22
N PHE A 10 -8.02 2.43 -1.77
CA PHE A 10 -9.43 2.44 -1.38
C PHE A 10 -10.20 1.38 -2.18
N LYS A 11 -10.51 0.25 -1.54
CA LYS A 11 -11.11 -0.94 -2.13
C LYS A 11 -12.63 -0.83 -2.18
N VAL A 12 -13.21 -1.13 -3.35
CA VAL A 12 -14.65 -1.25 -3.54
C VAL A 12 -15.03 -2.73 -3.59
N LEU A 13 -16.01 -3.12 -2.76
CA LEU A 13 -16.48 -4.49 -2.64
C LEU A 13 -17.94 -4.61 -3.07
N VAL A 14 -18.27 -5.70 -3.78
CA VAL A 14 -19.64 -6.00 -4.21
C VAL A 14 -20.00 -7.44 -3.90
N ALA A 15 -21.30 -7.68 -3.72
CA ALA A 15 -21.92 -8.99 -3.64
C ALA A 15 -23.27 -8.90 -4.37
N ASP A 16 -23.58 -9.89 -5.22
CA ASP A 16 -24.87 -9.99 -5.90
C ASP A 16 -25.73 -11.09 -5.27
N SER A 17 -27.03 -10.84 -5.20
CA SER A 17 -28.01 -11.82 -4.72
C SER A 17 -28.12 -13.04 -5.63
N GLU A 18 -27.83 -12.91 -6.94
CA GLU A 18 -27.82 -14.04 -7.87
C GLU A 18 -26.72 -15.06 -7.53
N ASP A 19 -25.64 -14.59 -6.90
CA ASP A 19 -24.50 -15.40 -6.44
C ASP A 19 -24.55 -15.64 -4.92
N ALA A 20 -25.76 -15.68 -4.34
CA ALA A 20 -25.97 -15.89 -2.90
C ALA A 20 -25.18 -14.92 -1.99
N TYR A 21 -24.98 -13.68 -2.45
CA TYR A 21 -24.20 -12.64 -1.78
C TYR A 21 -22.73 -12.98 -1.54
N ARG A 22 -22.10 -13.77 -2.43
CA ARG A 22 -20.65 -13.96 -2.42
C ARG A 22 -19.94 -12.62 -2.66
N TRP A 23 -19.13 -12.20 -1.71
CA TRP A 23 -18.36 -10.95 -1.80
C TRP A 23 -17.11 -11.08 -2.67
N ARG A 24 -16.80 -10.00 -3.39
CA ARG A 24 -15.54 -9.82 -4.14
C ARG A 24 -15.12 -8.36 -4.17
N THR A 25 -13.82 -8.11 -4.19
CA THR A 25 -13.27 -6.79 -4.50
C THR A 25 -13.40 -6.52 -6.00
N VAL A 26 -14.03 -5.41 -6.39
CA VAL A 26 -14.23 -5.04 -7.81
C VAL A 26 -13.18 -4.07 -8.33
N ALA A 27 -12.65 -3.20 -7.46
CA ALA A 27 -11.65 -2.19 -7.81
C ALA A 27 -10.86 -1.80 -6.56
N SER A 28 -9.59 -1.44 -6.74
CA SER A 28 -8.75 -0.77 -5.73
C SER A 28 -8.35 0.60 -6.27
N LEU A 29 -8.72 1.67 -5.57
CA LEU A 29 -8.53 3.04 -6.00
C LEU A 29 -7.35 3.66 -5.25
N ALA A 30 -6.27 3.90 -5.98
CA ALA A 30 -5.10 4.65 -5.55
C ALA A 30 -4.63 5.53 -6.72
N GLU A 31 -3.86 6.58 -6.43
CA GLU A 31 -3.11 7.29 -7.47
C GLU A 31 -1.72 6.69 -7.60
N PRO A 32 -1.36 6.20 -8.79
CA PRO A 32 -0.02 5.72 -9.07
C PRO A 32 1.06 6.72 -8.62
N GLY A 33 1.93 6.27 -7.73
CA GLY A 33 3.03 7.06 -7.20
C GLY A 33 2.68 8.01 -6.07
N MET A 34 1.44 8.09 -5.60
CA MET A 34 1.15 8.92 -4.44
C MET A 34 1.33 8.07 -3.17
N PRO A 35 2.42 8.25 -2.41
CA PRO A 35 2.57 7.51 -1.16
C PRO A 35 1.49 7.96 -0.18
N ALA A 36 0.84 6.97 0.42
CA ALA A 36 -0.17 7.16 1.44
C ALA A 36 0.15 6.21 2.60
N ASP A 37 0.12 6.75 3.82
CA ASP A 37 0.12 5.92 5.02
C ASP A 37 -1.15 5.08 5.12
N THR A 38 -2.27 5.62 4.63
CA THR A 38 -3.48 4.88 4.29
C THR A 38 -4.32 5.70 3.32
N TRP A 39 -5.02 5.03 2.40
CA TRP A 39 -6.06 5.62 1.58
C TRP A 39 -7.37 5.72 2.37
N ILE A 40 -8.17 6.74 2.07
CA ILE A 40 -9.50 6.94 2.65
C ILE A 40 -10.45 7.41 1.56
N GLY A 41 -11.76 7.28 1.77
CA GLY A 41 -12.74 7.70 0.78
C GLY A 41 -14.18 7.49 1.21
N ASN A 42 -15.08 7.92 0.34
CA ASN A 42 -16.53 7.73 0.44
C ASN A 42 -17.05 7.25 -0.92
N SER A 43 -18.23 6.63 -0.92
CA SER A 43 -18.84 6.13 -2.15
C SER A 43 -20.36 6.09 -2.07
N CYS A 44 -21.01 6.02 -3.23
CA CYS A 44 -22.45 5.79 -3.33
C CYS A 44 -22.81 4.99 -4.59
N VAL A 45 -23.93 4.28 -4.55
CA VAL A 45 -24.40 3.42 -5.65
C VAL A 45 -25.29 4.21 -6.61
N MET A 46 -24.93 4.23 -7.89
CA MET A 46 -25.65 4.96 -8.96
C MET A 46 -26.72 4.11 -9.61
N ASP A 47 -26.54 2.80 -9.71
CA ASP A 47 -27.52 1.78 -10.11
C ASP A 47 -27.00 0.39 -9.73
N ARG A 48 -27.57 -0.70 -10.27
CA ARG A 48 -27.09 -2.07 -10.00
C ARG A 48 -25.60 -2.24 -10.33
N ASP A 49 -25.14 -1.60 -11.39
CA ASP A 49 -23.87 -1.91 -12.05
C ASP A 49 -22.82 -0.80 -11.86
N HIS A 50 -23.16 0.33 -11.24
CA HIS A 50 -22.25 1.49 -11.14
C HIS A 50 -22.25 2.12 -9.75
N ALA A 51 -21.07 2.57 -9.32
CA ALA A 51 -20.87 3.38 -8.13
C ALA A 51 -20.03 4.61 -8.41
N ALA A 52 -20.31 5.71 -7.71
CA ALA A 52 -19.47 6.90 -7.68
C ALA A 52 -18.59 6.86 -6.43
N VAL A 53 -17.34 7.28 -6.55
CA VAL A 53 -16.34 7.20 -5.48
C VAL A 53 -15.50 8.48 -5.41
N VAL A 54 -15.18 8.91 -4.19
CA VAL A 54 -14.13 9.91 -3.90
C VAL A 54 -13.11 9.30 -2.94
N TYR A 55 -11.81 9.51 -3.19
CA TYR A 55 -10.74 8.92 -2.38
C TYR A 55 -9.45 9.77 -2.41
N ALA A 56 -8.63 9.65 -1.38
CA ALA A 56 -7.36 10.38 -1.23
C ALA A 56 -6.49 9.76 -0.11
N PRO A 57 -5.20 10.14 0.01
CA PRO A 57 -4.40 9.84 1.21
C PRO A 57 -5.01 10.47 2.47
N ARG A 58 -4.92 9.77 3.61
CA ARG A 58 -5.41 10.24 4.92
C ARG A 58 -4.89 11.62 5.32
N THR A 59 -3.64 11.91 4.97
CA THR A 59 -2.97 13.20 5.29
C THR A 59 -3.68 14.41 4.69
N PHE A 60 -4.49 14.23 3.63
CA PHE A 60 -5.31 15.31 3.05
C PHE A 60 -6.32 15.87 4.07
N THR A 61 -6.72 15.09 5.08
CA THR A 61 -7.63 15.53 6.14
C THR A 61 -7.03 16.57 7.10
N ASN A 62 -5.72 16.85 7.01
CA ASN A 62 -5.03 17.86 7.81
C ASN A 62 -4.91 19.21 7.09
N LYS A 63 -5.22 19.28 5.78
CA LYS A 63 -5.12 20.49 4.94
C LYS A 63 -6.51 20.86 4.38
N PRO A 64 -7.09 22.03 4.74
CA PRO A 64 -8.46 22.37 4.35
C PRO A 64 -8.71 22.34 2.84
N ASP A 65 -7.77 22.84 2.04
CA ASP A 65 -7.88 22.89 0.59
C ASP A 65 -7.88 21.51 -0.07
N LEU A 66 -7.17 20.54 0.50
CA LEU A 66 -7.20 19.16 0.05
C LEU A 66 -8.48 18.44 0.49
N MET A 67 -8.89 18.61 1.75
CA MET A 67 -10.12 18.03 2.29
C MET A 67 -11.38 18.54 1.58
N GLN A 68 -11.45 19.84 1.29
CA GLN A 68 -12.65 20.49 0.78
C GLN A 68 -12.84 20.33 -0.73
N GLY A 69 -11.83 19.91 -1.49
CA GLY A 69 -11.96 19.83 -2.95
C GLY A 69 -10.74 19.28 -3.67
N GLY A 70 -9.85 18.55 -2.99
CA GLY A 70 -8.62 17.99 -3.58
C GLY A 70 -8.64 16.48 -3.75
N ALA A 71 -9.72 15.79 -3.39
CA ALA A 71 -9.78 14.34 -3.47
C ALA A 71 -10.16 13.85 -4.87
N PHE A 72 -9.61 12.69 -5.26
CA PHE A 72 -9.79 12.12 -6.58
C PHE A 72 -11.19 11.53 -6.73
N THR A 73 -11.77 11.63 -7.93
CA THR A 73 -13.14 11.17 -8.18
C THR A 73 -13.22 10.18 -9.34
N ALA A 74 -14.09 9.19 -9.21
CA ALA A 74 -14.27 8.12 -10.19
C ALA A 74 -15.70 7.56 -10.23
N VAL A 75 -16.05 6.92 -11.34
CA VAL A 75 -17.18 6.01 -11.47
C VAL A 75 -16.64 4.59 -11.69
N VAL A 76 -17.07 3.63 -10.87
CA VAL A 76 -16.67 2.22 -10.93
C VAL A 76 -17.82 1.41 -11.49
N ASP A 77 -17.55 0.65 -12.56
CA ASP A 77 -18.43 -0.39 -13.06
C ASP A 77 -18.31 -1.62 -12.15
N LEU A 78 -19.33 -1.88 -11.35
CA LEU A 78 -19.37 -2.93 -10.33
C LEU A 78 -19.38 -4.33 -10.93
N LYS A 79 -19.76 -4.49 -12.20
CA LYS A 79 -19.75 -5.79 -12.88
C LYS A 79 -18.35 -6.15 -13.36
N SER A 80 -17.72 -5.24 -14.11
CA SER A 80 -16.43 -5.45 -14.76
C SER A 80 -15.21 -5.03 -13.94
N GLY A 81 -15.40 -4.19 -12.92
CA GLY A 81 -14.30 -3.55 -12.18
C GLY A 81 -13.70 -2.32 -12.88
N ARG A 82 -14.21 -1.95 -14.07
CA ARG A 82 -13.66 -0.83 -14.85
C ARG A 82 -13.83 0.50 -14.11
N VAL A 83 -12.73 1.20 -13.88
CA VAL A 83 -12.71 2.53 -13.25
C VAL A 83 -12.67 3.62 -14.31
N THR A 84 -13.65 4.54 -14.26
CA THR A 84 -13.70 5.75 -15.11
C THR A 84 -13.38 6.97 -14.26
N LYS A 85 -12.22 7.57 -14.48
CA LYS A 85 -11.74 8.73 -13.73
C LYS A 85 -12.34 10.03 -14.26
N LEU A 86 -12.76 10.89 -13.34
CA LEU A 86 -13.51 12.10 -13.68
C LEU A 86 -12.59 13.33 -13.70
N PRO A 87 -12.74 14.26 -14.67
CA PRO A 87 -11.85 15.40 -14.94
C PRO A 87 -11.92 16.54 -13.90
N PHE A 88 -12.18 16.21 -12.64
CA PHE A 88 -12.25 17.16 -11.54
C PHE A 88 -12.03 16.45 -10.20
N THR A 89 -11.65 17.21 -9.18
CA THR A 89 -11.62 16.73 -7.78
C THR A 89 -12.90 17.04 -7.02
N GLY A 90 -13.14 16.26 -5.98
CA GLY A 90 -14.22 16.41 -5.01
C GLY A 90 -13.70 16.64 -3.59
N SER A 91 -14.62 16.74 -2.66
CA SER A 91 -14.35 16.85 -1.23
C SER A 91 -14.31 15.47 -0.58
N LEU A 92 -13.65 15.34 0.57
CA LEU A 92 -13.76 14.17 1.44
C LEU A 92 -14.94 14.29 2.42
N ALA A 93 -15.85 15.26 2.25
CA ALA A 93 -16.98 15.40 3.17
C ALA A 93 -17.85 14.14 3.16
N TYR A 94 -18.41 13.75 4.30
CA TYR A 94 -19.14 12.48 4.48
C TYR A 94 -20.32 12.26 3.51
N PHE A 95 -20.84 13.35 2.92
CA PHE A 95 -21.96 13.34 1.99
C PHE A 95 -21.54 13.32 0.51
N ASP A 96 -20.24 13.29 0.23
CA ASP A 96 -19.68 13.38 -1.11
C ASP A 96 -18.99 12.05 -1.47
N PRO A 97 -19.36 11.38 -2.58
CA PRO A 97 -20.46 11.69 -3.49
C PRO A 97 -21.84 11.32 -2.93
N SER A 98 -22.89 11.85 -3.58
CA SER A 98 -24.29 11.48 -3.32
C SER A 98 -24.97 10.99 -4.61
N CYS A 99 -25.66 9.84 -4.55
CA CYS A 99 -26.21 9.17 -5.73
C CYS A 99 -27.74 9.09 -5.71
N ASN A 100 -28.34 9.02 -6.89
CA ASN A 100 -29.77 8.71 -7.06
C ASN A 100 -29.98 7.60 -8.11
N PRO A 101 -30.28 6.36 -7.67
CA PRO A 101 -30.54 5.21 -8.55
C PRO A 101 -31.64 5.39 -9.59
N GLU A 102 -32.66 6.22 -9.32
CA GLU A 102 -33.75 6.47 -10.27
C GLU A 102 -33.30 7.29 -11.47
N THR A 103 -32.35 8.20 -11.26
CA THR A 103 -31.79 9.05 -12.31
C THR A 103 -30.51 8.47 -12.90
N ARG A 104 -29.91 7.47 -12.24
CA ARG A 104 -28.59 6.92 -12.58
C ARG A 104 -27.50 8.00 -12.64
N THR A 105 -27.51 8.88 -11.65
CA THR A 105 -26.55 9.99 -11.56
C THR A 105 -25.97 10.09 -10.15
N ALA A 106 -24.80 10.73 -10.08
CA ALA A 106 -24.10 11.07 -8.86
C ALA A 106 -23.75 12.57 -8.87
N ALA A 107 -23.84 13.20 -7.72
CA ALA A 107 -23.37 14.56 -7.49
C ALA A 107 -22.10 14.53 -6.64
N PHE A 108 -21.12 15.30 -7.10
CA PHE A 108 -19.87 15.57 -6.42
C PHE A 108 -19.83 17.01 -5.93
N THR A 109 -19.22 17.24 -4.77
CA THR A 109 -19.17 18.54 -4.11
C THR A 109 -17.73 18.99 -3.90
N ALA A 110 -17.41 20.25 -4.19
CA ALA A 110 -16.15 20.85 -3.79
C ALA A 110 -16.38 22.25 -3.22
N PHE A 111 -15.68 22.60 -2.13
CA PHE A 111 -15.72 23.92 -1.54
C PHE A 111 -14.42 24.66 -1.86
N ARG A 112 -14.54 25.76 -2.59
CA ARG A 112 -13.42 26.63 -3.00
C ARG A 112 -13.86 28.08 -2.86
N ASP A 113 -13.00 28.93 -2.29
CA ASP A 113 -13.25 30.37 -2.14
C ASP A 113 -14.64 30.71 -1.55
N HIS A 114 -15.09 29.93 -0.57
CA HIS A 114 -16.37 30.10 0.12
C HIS A 114 -17.62 29.93 -0.78
N LYS A 115 -17.45 29.21 -1.88
CA LYS A 115 -18.51 28.74 -2.78
C LYS A 115 -18.51 27.22 -2.84
N THR A 116 -19.65 26.66 -3.18
CA THR A 116 -19.81 25.23 -3.44
C THR A 116 -19.92 24.99 -4.93
N ARG A 117 -18.97 24.25 -5.49
CA ARG A 117 -19.09 23.65 -6.82
C ARG A 117 -19.81 22.32 -6.70
N LEU A 118 -20.79 22.10 -7.55
CA LEU A 118 -21.65 20.92 -7.61
C LEU A 118 -21.56 20.35 -9.03
N VAL A 119 -21.01 19.15 -9.16
CA VAL A 119 -20.83 18.48 -10.46
C VAL A 119 -21.67 17.21 -10.50
N THR A 120 -22.61 17.12 -11.43
CA THR A 120 -23.45 15.93 -11.60
C THR A 120 -22.96 15.11 -12.79
N VAL A 121 -22.73 13.82 -12.60
CA VAL A 121 -22.30 12.89 -13.65
C VAL A 121 -23.30 11.74 -13.82
N ASN A 122 -23.36 11.20 -15.03
CA ASN A 122 -24.09 9.94 -15.30
C ASN A 122 -23.19 8.71 -15.12
N THR A 123 -23.75 7.50 -15.30
CA THR A 123 -23.01 6.23 -15.13
C THR A 123 -21.83 6.02 -16.08
N SER A 124 -21.75 6.78 -17.18
CA SER A 124 -20.57 6.78 -18.06
C SER A 124 -19.43 7.70 -17.58
N GLY A 125 -19.62 8.42 -16.47
CA GLY A 125 -18.70 9.44 -15.98
C GLY A 125 -18.81 10.78 -16.71
N LYS A 126 -19.80 10.96 -17.60
CA LYS A 126 -20.00 12.22 -18.33
C LYS A 126 -20.65 13.25 -17.42
N THR A 127 -20.05 14.43 -17.33
CA THR A 127 -20.66 15.60 -16.67
C THR A 127 -21.94 16.02 -17.39
N THR A 128 -23.03 16.06 -16.62
CA THR A 128 -24.37 16.48 -17.05
C THR A 128 -24.67 17.90 -16.58
N THR A 129 -24.10 18.34 -15.47
CA THR A 129 -24.22 19.70 -14.92
C THR A 129 -22.96 20.02 -14.10
N ASP A 130 -22.48 21.26 -14.18
CA ASP A 130 -21.37 21.79 -13.37
C ASP A 130 -21.74 23.21 -12.97
N THR A 131 -22.10 23.38 -11.70
CA THR A 131 -22.69 24.61 -11.18
C THR A 131 -21.94 25.06 -9.94
N THR A 132 -21.72 26.35 -9.80
CA THR A 132 -21.18 26.94 -8.56
C THR A 132 -22.23 27.80 -7.88
N VAL A 133 -22.45 27.56 -6.59
CA VAL A 133 -23.39 28.32 -5.76
C VAL A 133 -22.66 29.04 -4.62
N THR A 134 -23.24 30.14 -4.19
CA THR A 134 -22.73 30.93 -3.06
C THR A 134 -23.07 30.26 -1.73
N GLY A 135 -22.13 30.28 -0.80
CA GLY A 135 -22.30 29.70 0.53
C GLY A 135 -22.01 28.21 0.57
N GLN A 136 -22.09 27.64 1.77
CA GLN A 136 -21.80 26.23 2.03
C GLN A 136 -23.06 25.38 1.84
N VAL A 137 -23.18 24.74 0.67
CA VAL A 137 -24.25 23.78 0.36
C VAL A 137 -23.74 22.35 0.59
N THR A 138 -24.47 21.55 1.36
CA THR A 138 -24.06 20.19 1.75
C THR A 138 -25.09 19.14 1.32
N SER A 139 -24.69 17.88 1.27
CA SER A 139 -25.59 16.74 1.00
C SER A 139 -26.43 16.90 -0.28
N ALA A 140 -25.83 17.45 -1.34
CA ALA A 140 -26.51 17.66 -2.61
C ALA A 140 -26.77 16.33 -3.31
N VAL A 141 -28.03 15.99 -3.55
CA VAL A 141 -28.43 14.73 -4.19
C VAL A 141 -29.16 15.00 -5.51
N PRO A 142 -28.86 14.27 -6.59
CA PRO A 142 -29.54 14.42 -7.88
C PRO A 142 -31.05 14.20 -7.80
N THR A 143 -31.81 15.02 -8.50
CA THR A 143 -33.23 14.83 -8.82
C THR A 143 -33.45 14.94 -10.33
N LYS A 144 -34.68 14.69 -10.79
CA LYS A 144 -35.00 14.74 -12.24
C LYS A 144 -34.81 16.15 -12.83
N ASP A 145 -34.90 17.19 -12.02
CA ASP A 145 -34.93 18.60 -12.40
C ASP A 145 -33.76 19.43 -11.83
N GLY A 146 -32.76 18.78 -11.23
CA GLY A 146 -31.60 19.46 -10.64
C GLY A 146 -31.00 18.70 -9.47
N LEU A 147 -30.69 19.44 -8.40
CA LEU A 147 -30.21 18.88 -7.13
C LEU A 147 -31.12 19.33 -5.99
N VAL A 148 -31.32 18.46 -4.99
CA VAL A 148 -31.84 18.87 -3.68
C VAL A 148 -30.70 18.76 -2.68
N ALA A 149 -30.50 19.82 -1.89
CA ALA A 149 -29.37 19.93 -0.98
C ALA A 149 -29.78 20.60 0.34
N ALA A 150 -28.87 20.61 1.31
CA ALA A 150 -28.97 21.40 2.52
C ALA A 150 -28.25 22.74 2.37
N HIS A 151 -28.90 23.81 2.82
CA HIS A 151 -28.32 25.15 2.93
C HIS A 151 -28.87 25.84 4.17
N GLY A 152 -28.02 25.99 5.19
CA GLY A 152 -28.50 26.30 6.55
C GLY A 152 -29.53 25.27 7.02
N SER A 153 -30.57 25.71 7.74
CA SER A 153 -31.67 24.86 8.21
C SER A 153 -32.77 24.62 7.15
N HIS A 154 -32.43 24.63 5.86
CA HIS A 154 -33.40 24.48 4.77
C HIS A 154 -32.97 23.39 3.79
N LEU A 155 -33.98 22.67 3.29
CA LEU A 155 -33.87 21.99 2.00
C LEU A 155 -33.95 23.04 0.91
N VAL A 156 -33.02 22.99 -0.04
CA VAL A 156 -32.97 23.86 -1.21
C VAL A 156 -32.91 23.04 -2.49
N HIS A 157 -33.46 23.60 -3.56
CA HIS A 157 -33.28 23.09 -4.91
C HIS A 157 -32.22 23.93 -5.63
N VAL A 158 -31.29 23.27 -6.30
CA VAL A 158 -30.29 23.90 -7.17
C VAL A 158 -30.71 23.70 -8.62
N SER A 159 -31.00 24.80 -9.31
CA SER A 159 -31.35 24.79 -10.72
C SER A 159 -30.11 24.49 -11.59
N PRO A 160 -30.16 23.50 -12.49
CA PRO A 160 -29.05 23.19 -13.38
C PRO A 160 -28.83 24.25 -14.47
N ALA A 161 -29.84 25.08 -14.78
CA ALA A 161 -29.77 26.03 -15.89
C ALA A 161 -29.08 27.36 -15.52
N ASP A 162 -29.22 27.82 -14.27
CA ASP A 162 -28.75 29.12 -13.82
C ASP A 162 -28.08 29.11 -12.43
N GLY A 163 -27.95 27.93 -11.81
CA GLY A 163 -27.29 27.76 -10.52
C GLY A 163 -27.99 28.44 -9.34
N LYS A 164 -29.24 28.86 -9.48
CA LYS A 164 -29.96 29.53 -8.39
C LYS A 164 -30.45 28.54 -7.34
N LEU A 165 -30.28 28.93 -6.07
CA LEU A 165 -30.82 28.25 -4.90
C LEU A 165 -32.27 28.67 -4.66
N ARG A 166 -33.20 27.71 -4.64
CA ARG A 166 -34.60 27.91 -4.29
C ARG A 166 -34.92 27.15 -3.01
N LYS A 167 -35.33 27.85 -1.95
CA LYS A 167 -35.78 27.23 -0.70
C LYS A 167 -37.02 26.37 -0.95
N LEU A 168 -36.99 25.12 -0.49
CA LEU A 168 -38.06 24.14 -0.61
C LEU A 168 -38.85 24.02 0.71
N ALA A 169 -38.13 23.76 1.80
CA ALA A 169 -38.72 23.52 3.10
C ALA A 169 -37.75 23.91 4.22
N ALA A 170 -38.29 24.40 5.33
CA ALA A 170 -37.54 24.57 6.56
C ALA A 170 -37.46 23.25 7.33
N ALA A 171 -36.31 23.00 7.93
CA ALA A 171 -36.00 21.88 8.82
C ALA A 171 -35.69 22.42 10.23
N ASP A 172 -35.60 21.53 11.23
CA ASP A 172 -35.24 21.92 12.60
C ASP A 172 -33.76 22.27 12.75
N SER A 173 -32.91 21.66 11.90
CA SER A 173 -31.49 21.96 11.75
C SER A 173 -31.05 21.79 10.30
N VAL A 174 -29.75 21.87 10.01
CA VAL A 174 -29.20 21.44 8.71
C VAL A 174 -29.68 20.04 8.37
N PRO A 175 -30.37 19.84 7.22
CA PRO A 175 -30.70 18.51 6.74
C PRO A 175 -29.43 17.70 6.40
N PHE A 176 -29.42 16.42 6.76
CA PHE A 176 -28.40 15.45 6.36
C PHE A 176 -29.09 14.14 5.95
N ASP A 177 -28.33 13.19 5.39
CA ASP A 177 -28.85 11.96 4.77
C ASP A 177 -30.07 12.20 3.88
N ILE A 178 -29.97 13.17 2.96
CA ILE A 178 -31.04 13.54 2.05
C ILE A 178 -31.21 12.42 1.01
N ARG A 179 -32.40 11.81 0.95
CA ARG A 179 -32.74 10.68 0.07
C ARG A 179 -34.01 10.97 -0.74
N PRO A 180 -33.92 11.14 -2.07
CA PRO A 180 -35.10 11.18 -2.93
C PRO A 180 -35.91 9.89 -2.86
N THR A 181 -37.23 10.04 -2.72
CA THR A 181 -38.21 8.95 -2.77
C THR A 181 -39.31 9.24 -3.79
N ARG A 182 -40.06 8.21 -4.19
CA ARG A 182 -41.21 8.36 -5.09
C ARG A 182 -42.34 9.21 -4.51
N THR A 183 -42.30 9.52 -3.21
CA THR A 183 -43.32 10.34 -2.52
C THR A 183 -42.81 11.71 -2.10
N GLY A 184 -41.51 12.01 -2.28
CA GLY A 184 -40.92 13.26 -1.81
C GLY A 184 -39.42 13.14 -1.54
N ILE A 185 -38.91 14.02 -0.67
CA ILE A 185 -37.51 13.99 -0.20
C ILE A 185 -37.50 13.57 1.28
N ALA A 186 -36.91 12.42 1.58
CA ALA A 186 -36.63 12.01 2.95
C ALA A 186 -35.29 12.59 3.41
N PHE A 187 -35.16 12.95 4.69
CA PHE A 187 -33.92 13.46 5.26
C PHE A 187 -33.94 13.33 6.78
N LEU A 188 -32.77 13.45 7.40
CA LEU A 188 -32.62 13.62 8.84
C LEU A 188 -32.35 15.09 9.18
N ASP A 189 -32.93 15.56 10.27
CA ASP A 189 -32.50 16.76 10.98
C ASP A 189 -32.46 16.49 12.49
N ARG A 190 -32.09 17.47 13.31
CA ARG A 190 -31.98 17.28 14.77
C ARG A 190 -32.59 18.40 15.58
N ARG A 191 -33.01 18.06 16.80
CA ARG A 191 -33.21 19.00 17.91
C ARG A 191 -32.43 18.50 19.11
N GLY A 192 -31.40 19.24 19.52
CA GLY A 192 -30.44 18.78 20.52
C GLY A 192 -29.77 17.48 20.07
N GLU A 193 -29.85 16.46 20.90
CA GLU A 193 -29.30 15.11 20.69
C GLU A 193 -30.32 14.12 20.08
N THR A 194 -31.48 14.60 19.63
CA THR A 194 -32.50 13.77 18.97
C THR A 194 -32.51 14.02 17.47
N ALA A 195 -32.25 12.97 16.69
CA ALA A 195 -32.44 12.96 15.25
C ALA A 195 -33.92 12.71 14.90
N HIS A 196 -34.43 13.40 13.89
CA HIS A 196 -35.78 13.22 13.37
C HIS A 196 -35.71 12.89 11.88
N ALA A 197 -36.30 11.76 11.50
CA ALA A 197 -36.46 11.41 10.10
C ALA A 197 -37.74 12.04 9.56
N LYS A 198 -37.61 12.85 8.50
CA LYS A 198 -38.68 13.65 7.93
C LYS A 198 -38.82 13.39 6.43
N VAL A 199 -40.04 13.55 5.92
CA VAL A 199 -40.31 13.54 4.48
C VAL A 199 -41.01 14.82 4.05
N TRP A 200 -40.52 15.44 2.98
CA TRP A 200 -41.15 16.58 2.32
C TRP A 200 -41.79 16.14 1.00
N LYS A 201 -43.12 16.27 0.89
CA LYS A 201 -43.92 15.75 -0.25
C LYS A 201 -44.10 16.75 -1.40
N GLY A 202 -43.15 17.67 -1.60
CA GLY A 202 -43.21 18.68 -2.67
C GLY A 202 -43.90 19.99 -2.30
N GLN A 203 -44.68 20.03 -1.21
CA GLN A 203 -45.35 21.24 -0.70
C GLN A 203 -45.48 21.20 0.83
N GLY A 204 -45.61 22.38 1.44
CA GLY A 204 -45.84 22.52 2.88
C GLY A 204 -44.63 22.15 3.76
N LYS A 205 -44.89 21.91 5.04
CA LYS A 205 -43.86 21.54 6.03
C LYS A 205 -43.50 20.05 5.93
N PRO A 206 -42.23 19.66 6.15
CA PRO A 206 -41.86 18.25 6.24
C PRO A 206 -42.55 17.56 7.41
N SER A 207 -42.97 16.31 7.22
CA SER A 207 -43.60 15.48 8.26
C SER A 207 -42.59 14.52 8.87
N THR A 208 -42.42 14.53 10.20
CA THR A 208 -41.62 13.55 10.93
C THR A 208 -42.29 12.18 10.91
N PHE A 209 -41.54 11.16 10.50
CA PHE A 209 -41.99 9.77 10.47
C PHE A 209 -41.20 8.84 11.40
N ALA A 210 -40.07 9.27 11.96
CA ALA A 210 -39.36 8.57 13.01
C ALA A 210 -38.49 9.53 13.82
N SER A 211 -38.05 9.11 15.00
CA SER A 211 -37.06 9.85 15.80
C SER A 211 -36.15 8.88 16.54
N GLY A 212 -34.91 9.28 16.80
CA GLY A 212 -33.92 8.44 17.50
C GLY A 212 -32.85 9.31 18.14
N LYS A 213 -31.93 8.68 18.86
CA LYS A 213 -30.74 9.38 19.34
C LYS A 213 -29.88 9.78 18.12
N LEU A 214 -29.31 10.97 18.15
CA LEU A 214 -28.39 11.45 17.13
C LEU A 214 -27.15 10.54 17.11
N GLY A 215 -26.83 9.98 15.93
CA GLY A 215 -25.82 8.91 15.81
C GLY A 215 -26.41 7.52 15.66
N ASP A 216 -27.61 7.28 16.20
CA ASP A 216 -28.26 5.96 16.21
C ASP A 216 -29.36 5.84 15.14
N LEU A 217 -29.44 6.79 14.20
CA LEU A 217 -30.43 6.81 13.12
C LEU A 217 -29.77 7.27 11.83
N ALA A 218 -29.95 6.53 10.73
CA ALA A 218 -29.44 6.88 9.41
C ALA A 218 -30.48 6.61 8.31
N LEU A 219 -30.33 7.28 7.17
CA LEU A 219 -31.13 7.01 5.97
C LEU A 219 -30.25 6.55 4.82
N GLU A 220 -30.59 5.40 4.24
CA GLU A 220 -29.90 4.81 3.09
C GLU A 220 -30.74 4.86 1.81
N GLN A 221 -30.08 5.11 0.68
CA GLN A 221 -30.76 5.18 -0.62
C GLN A 221 -31.03 3.76 -1.15
N GLY A 222 -32.29 3.47 -1.48
CA GLY A 222 -32.70 2.28 -2.21
C GLY A 222 -33.08 2.59 -3.66
N THR A 223 -33.43 1.55 -4.41
CA THR A 223 -34.04 1.65 -5.74
C THR A 223 -35.57 1.78 -5.67
N GLU A 224 -36.21 2.04 -6.81
CA GLU A 224 -37.66 2.20 -6.98
C GLU A 224 -38.21 3.40 -6.19
N GLY A 225 -37.39 4.45 -6.07
CA GLY A 225 -37.66 5.65 -5.29
C GLY A 225 -37.98 5.33 -3.82
N ARG A 226 -37.26 4.38 -3.22
CA ARG A 226 -37.39 4.02 -1.79
C ARG A 226 -36.12 4.42 -1.04
N ALA A 227 -36.28 4.71 0.25
CA ALA A 227 -35.16 4.82 1.19
C ALA A 227 -35.32 3.81 2.33
N PHE A 228 -34.23 3.53 3.03
CA PHE A 228 -34.20 2.66 4.20
C PHE A 228 -33.87 3.45 5.45
N LEU A 229 -34.56 3.16 6.54
CA LEU A 229 -34.28 3.70 7.87
C LEU A 229 -33.59 2.62 8.70
N THR A 230 -32.34 2.85 9.08
CA THR A 230 -31.54 1.97 9.95
C THR A 230 -31.38 2.59 11.35
N GLY A 231 -30.99 1.77 12.31
CA GLY A 231 -30.76 2.14 13.70
C GLY A 231 -31.99 2.10 14.60
N GLU A 232 -31.84 2.71 15.78
CA GLU A 232 -32.81 2.65 16.88
C GLU A 232 -33.88 3.74 16.74
N ALA A 233 -34.92 3.43 15.96
CA ALA A 233 -36.02 4.33 15.68
C ALA A 233 -37.19 4.17 16.69
N THR A 234 -37.66 5.31 17.20
CA THR A 234 -38.88 5.47 17.99
C THR A 234 -39.94 6.25 17.20
N ASN A 235 -41.21 6.16 17.62
CA ASN A 235 -42.34 6.91 17.02
C ASN A 235 -42.50 6.71 15.50
N THR A 236 -42.30 5.49 15.01
CA THR A 236 -42.25 5.17 13.57
C THR A 236 -43.62 5.20 12.90
N LYS A 237 -43.76 5.99 11.83
CA LYS A 237 -44.97 6.20 11.02
C LYS A 237 -44.63 6.21 9.52
N LEU A 238 -44.32 5.05 8.97
CA LEU A 238 -43.76 4.91 7.61
C LEU A 238 -44.81 4.95 6.48
N ALA A 239 -46.10 4.92 6.81
CA ALA A 239 -47.17 4.90 5.80
C ALA A 239 -47.10 6.14 4.88
N GLY A 240 -46.96 5.90 3.57
CA GLY A 240 -46.94 6.96 2.56
C GLY A 240 -45.67 7.83 2.56
N THR A 241 -44.55 7.35 3.12
CA THR A 241 -43.23 8.02 3.06
C THR A 241 -42.29 7.40 2.01
N ALA A 242 -42.64 6.21 1.51
CA ALA A 242 -41.75 5.35 0.72
C ALA A 242 -40.41 5.02 1.42
N VAL A 243 -40.40 5.01 2.75
CA VAL A 243 -39.28 4.57 3.59
C VAL A 243 -39.60 3.23 4.23
N THR A 244 -38.65 2.30 4.20
CA THR A 244 -38.75 1.00 4.87
C THR A 244 -37.77 0.94 6.02
N ARG A 245 -38.21 0.53 7.22
CA ARG A 245 -37.29 0.30 8.35
C ARG A 245 -36.57 -1.03 8.17
N LEU A 246 -35.27 -1.03 8.44
CA LEU A 246 -34.43 -2.23 8.53
C LEU A 246 -33.92 -2.38 9.96
N ASP A 247 -33.86 -3.63 10.43
CA ASP A 247 -33.26 -3.96 11.72
C ASP A 247 -31.74 -4.15 11.55
N ALA A 248 -31.03 -3.03 11.48
CA ALA A 248 -29.59 -2.97 11.30
C ALA A 248 -29.03 -1.70 11.96
N PRO A 249 -27.75 -1.69 12.42
CA PRO A 249 -27.10 -0.49 12.96
C PRO A 249 -27.07 0.68 11.97
N ALA A 250 -27.00 1.91 12.50
CA ALA A 250 -27.04 3.14 11.71
C ALA A 250 -25.79 3.35 10.82
N ASP A 251 -24.66 2.74 11.15
CA ASP A 251 -23.40 2.81 10.42
C ASP A 251 -23.25 1.74 9.32
N THR A 252 -24.30 0.95 9.04
CA THR A 252 -24.24 -0.13 8.04
C THR A 252 -24.48 0.34 6.60
N ASP A 253 -23.73 -0.24 5.66
CA ASP A 253 -24.03 -0.11 4.24
C ASP A 253 -25.23 -1.02 3.89
N VAL A 254 -26.22 -0.48 3.19
CA VAL A 254 -27.44 -1.22 2.84
C VAL A 254 -27.47 -1.56 1.35
N SER A 255 -27.77 -2.83 1.03
CA SER A 255 -28.00 -3.26 -0.36
C SER A 255 -29.13 -2.47 -1.03
N ILE A 256 -29.08 -2.28 -2.34
CA ILE A 256 -30.05 -1.46 -3.10
C ILE A 256 -31.52 -1.89 -2.95
N LEU A 257 -31.77 -3.16 -2.59
CA LEU A 257 -33.10 -3.72 -2.31
C LEU A 257 -33.42 -3.85 -0.81
N GLY A 258 -32.48 -3.47 0.06
CA GLY A 258 -32.61 -3.53 1.51
C GLY A 258 -32.65 -4.94 2.09
N ARG A 259 -32.08 -5.94 1.40
CA ARG A 259 -32.11 -7.37 1.79
C ARG A 259 -30.91 -7.79 2.63
N LEU A 260 -29.81 -7.04 2.52
CA LEU A 260 -28.57 -7.23 3.26
C LEU A 260 -28.12 -5.86 3.80
N ALA A 261 -27.75 -5.83 5.07
CA ALA A 261 -27.04 -4.73 5.72
C ALA A 261 -25.63 -5.20 6.07
N VAL A 262 -24.62 -4.36 5.88
CA VAL A 262 -23.21 -4.74 5.91
C VAL A 262 -22.50 -3.85 6.91
N ASP A 263 -21.84 -4.46 7.88
CA ASP A 263 -21.02 -3.73 8.83
C ASP A 263 -19.85 -3.07 8.09
N PRO A 264 -19.39 -1.88 8.51
CA PRO A 264 -18.17 -1.27 7.99
C PRO A 264 -17.02 -2.27 7.91
N VAL A 265 -16.45 -2.42 6.71
CA VAL A 265 -15.42 -3.40 6.44
C VAL A 265 -14.04 -2.83 6.78
N LEU A 266 -13.28 -3.59 7.56
CA LEU A 266 -11.91 -3.25 7.94
C LEU A 266 -10.92 -4.19 7.29
N MET A 267 -9.85 -3.61 6.75
CA MET A 267 -8.70 -4.38 6.29
C MET A 267 -8.07 -5.18 7.44
N PRO A 268 -7.51 -6.38 7.17
CA PRO A 268 -7.02 -7.28 8.23
C PRO A 268 -5.96 -6.65 9.12
N GLY A 269 -4.99 -5.93 8.54
CA GLY A 269 -3.97 -5.21 9.31
C GLY A 269 -4.55 -4.11 10.20
N VAL A 270 -5.54 -3.36 9.67
CA VAL A 270 -6.28 -2.37 10.46
C VAL A 270 -7.01 -3.09 11.59
N ARG A 271 -7.84 -4.10 11.30
CA ARG A 271 -8.59 -4.87 12.30
C ARG A 271 -7.70 -5.48 13.37
N ALA A 272 -6.63 -6.16 13.00
CA ALA A 272 -5.69 -6.75 13.95
C ALA A 272 -5.14 -5.66 14.88
N GLY A 273 -4.85 -4.47 14.34
CA GLY A 273 -4.52 -3.33 15.17
C GLY A 273 -5.66 -2.84 16.05
N LEU A 274 -6.87 -2.74 15.52
CA LEU A 274 -8.05 -2.34 16.28
C LEU A 274 -8.38 -3.34 17.41
N GLU A 275 -8.17 -4.65 17.21
CA GLU A 275 -8.33 -5.68 18.24
C GLU A 275 -7.24 -5.56 19.32
N ARG A 276 -6.00 -5.26 18.92
CA ARG A 276 -4.88 -4.98 19.84
C ARG A 276 -5.11 -3.69 20.65
N ILE A 277 -5.70 -2.65 20.06
CA ILE A 277 -6.03 -1.36 20.72
C ILE A 277 -7.40 -1.39 21.41
N GLY A 278 -8.29 -2.35 21.13
CA GLY A 278 -9.65 -2.38 21.72
C GLY A 278 -9.65 -2.38 23.26
N ASN A 279 -8.51 -2.77 23.86
CA ASN A 279 -8.21 -2.71 25.28
C ASN A 279 -7.21 -1.59 25.68
N ALA A 280 -6.68 -0.79 24.76
CA ALA A 280 -5.89 0.40 25.04
C ALA A 280 -6.73 1.40 25.87
N GLY A 281 -6.42 1.48 27.16
CA GLY A 281 -7.18 2.21 28.17
C GLY A 281 -8.21 1.38 28.96
N LYS A 282 -8.43 0.09 28.69
CA LYS A 282 -9.25 -0.82 29.52
C LYS A 282 -8.34 -1.77 30.31
N GLY A 283 -8.40 -1.74 31.65
CA GLY A 283 -7.64 -2.66 32.51
C GLY A 283 -6.18 -2.28 32.80
N PHE A 284 -5.75 -1.05 32.47
CA PHE A 284 -4.47 -0.52 32.93
C PHE A 284 -4.51 -0.32 34.45
N THR A 285 -3.94 -1.24 35.20
CA THR A 285 -3.56 -1.00 36.60
C THR A 285 -2.20 -0.29 36.62
N LYS A 286 -1.80 0.33 37.74
CA LYS A 286 -0.52 1.06 37.87
C LYS A 286 0.74 0.17 37.70
N ALA A 287 0.59 -1.12 37.39
CA ALA A 287 1.66 -2.11 37.27
C ALA A 287 1.67 -2.78 35.88
N GLU A 288 2.85 -3.20 35.42
CA GLU A 288 2.98 -4.09 34.25
C GLU A 288 2.18 -5.39 34.46
N PRO A 289 1.52 -5.92 33.41
CA PRO A 289 0.76 -7.15 33.54
C PRO A 289 1.68 -8.36 33.78
N THR A 290 1.24 -9.29 34.62
CA THR A 290 1.88 -10.60 34.80
C THR A 290 1.68 -11.50 33.57
N PRO A 291 2.60 -12.44 33.30
CA PRO A 291 2.60 -13.24 32.07
C PRO A 291 1.30 -14.02 31.87
N ARG A 292 0.69 -13.93 30.68
CA ARG A 292 -0.37 -14.85 30.25
C ARG A 292 0.23 -16.15 29.70
N ALA A 293 -0.46 -17.26 29.92
CA ALA A 293 -0.09 -18.57 29.41
C ALA A 293 -0.16 -18.60 27.87
N ARG A 294 0.83 -19.26 27.26
CA ARG A 294 1.01 -19.44 25.82
C ARG A 294 -0.21 -20.12 25.18
N THR A 295 -0.72 -19.54 24.11
CA THR A 295 -1.52 -20.24 23.09
C THR A 295 -0.63 -20.51 21.89
N SER A 296 -0.68 -21.73 21.35
CA SER A 296 0.32 -22.32 20.46
C SER A 296 0.09 -22.06 18.97
N GLN A 297 0.05 -20.80 18.55
CA GLN A 297 0.15 -20.45 17.12
C GLN A 297 1.11 -19.26 16.97
N ASP A 298 2.12 -19.45 16.12
CA ASP A 298 3.17 -18.49 15.79
C ASP A 298 2.60 -17.48 14.77
N PRO A 299 2.40 -16.19 15.12
CA PRO A 299 1.71 -15.20 14.29
C PRO A 299 2.68 -14.21 13.61
N THR A 300 3.97 -14.53 13.53
CA THR A 300 4.93 -13.64 12.88
C THR A 300 4.73 -13.58 11.36
N ASP A 301 4.12 -14.59 10.76
CA ASP A 301 3.50 -14.55 9.44
C ASP A 301 1.98 -14.41 9.55
N GLU A 302 1.48 -13.41 10.29
CA GLU A 302 0.14 -12.89 10.00
C GLU A 302 0.17 -12.16 8.64
N ASP A 303 0.40 -12.98 7.60
CA ASP A 303 -0.29 -12.84 6.34
C ASP A 303 -1.77 -12.60 6.61
N ALA A 304 -2.29 -11.63 5.86
CA ALA A 304 -3.66 -11.20 5.81
C ALA A 304 -4.66 -12.31 6.16
N ALA A 305 -5.17 -12.32 7.39
CA ALA A 305 -6.46 -12.93 7.65
C ALA A 305 -7.41 -12.44 6.56
N PRO A 306 -8.10 -13.30 5.79
CA PRO A 306 -8.87 -12.85 4.64
C PRO A 306 -9.87 -11.76 5.05
N LEU A 307 -9.98 -10.72 4.22
CA LEU A 307 -10.85 -9.57 4.49
C LEU A 307 -12.24 -10.07 4.87
N THR A 308 -12.64 -9.86 6.11
CA THR A 308 -13.93 -10.40 6.56
C THR A 308 -15.01 -9.36 6.45
N VAL A 309 -16.12 -9.72 5.81
CA VAL A 309 -17.33 -8.90 5.72
C VAL A 309 -18.38 -9.51 6.64
N ASN A 310 -18.82 -8.73 7.62
CA ASN A 310 -19.94 -9.07 8.48
C ASN A 310 -21.20 -8.41 7.95
N SER A 311 -22.30 -9.16 7.91
CA SER A 311 -23.56 -8.69 7.35
C SER A 311 -24.76 -9.31 8.05
N ILE A 312 -25.91 -8.66 7.91
CA ILE A 312 -27.20 -9.07 8.46
C ILE A 312 -28.19 -9.21 7.31
N ALA A 313 -28.77 -10.39 7.15
CA ALA A 313 -29.92 -10.60 6.27
C ALA A 313 -31.14 -9.95 6.92
N THR A 314 -31.54 -8.77 6.42
CA THR A 314 -32.52 -7.89 7.08
C THR A 314 -33.91 -8.50 7.20
N ALA A 315 -34.25 -9.48 6.37
CA ALA A 315 -35.53 -10.18 6.41
C ALA A 315 -35.62 -11.22 7.53
N THR A 316 -34.49 -11.79 7.96
CA THR A 316 -34.44 -12.89 8.94
C THR A 316 -33.67 -12.55 10.22
N GLY A 317 -32.86 -11.49 10.21
CA GLY A 317 -31.93 -11.15 11.28
C GLY A 317 -30.69 -12.05 11.33
N ALA A 318 -30.51 -12.95 10.37
CA ALA A 318 -29.36 -13.86 10.34
C ALA A 318 -28.06 -13.08 10.12
N LYS A 319 -27.08 -13.27 11.01
CA LYS A 319 -25.72 -12.74 10.86
C LYS A 319 -24.90 -13.66 9.97
N ILE A 320 -24.21 -13.07 9.01
CA ILE A 320 -23.41 -13.76 8.01
C ILE A 320 -22.02 -13.14 8.02
N THR A 321 -21.02 -13.98 8.24
CA THR A 321 -19.61 -13.61 8.18
C THR A 321 -19.00 -14.31 6.98
N GLN A 322 -18.44 -13.55 6.05
CA GLN A 322 -17.80 -14.06 4.85
C GLN A 322 -16.37 -13.58 4.77
N THR A 323 -15.46 -14.46 4.37
CA THR A 323 -14.10 -14.12 4.00
C THR A 323 -14.05 -13.77 2.52
N VAL A 324 -13.36 -12.68 2.20
CA VAL A 324 -13.20 -12.18 0.84
C VAL A 324 -11.74 -12.41 0.48
N ALA A 325 -11.52 -13.33 -0.45
CA ALA A 325 -10.23 -13.43 -1.11
C ALA A 325 -10.00 -12.14 -1.90
N ASP A 326 -8.81 -11.55 -1.80
CA ASP A 326 -8.48 -10.34 -2.55
C ASP A 326 -8.26 -10.66 -4.04
N THR A 327 -9.35 -10.89 -4.78
CA THR A 327 -9.32 -11.28 -6.20
C THR A 327 -8.85 -10.18 -7.17
N THR A 328 -8.41 -9.02 -6.66
CA THR A 328 -7.80 -7.96 -7.49
C THR A 328 -6.52 -8.43 -8.19
N SER A 329 -5.94 -9.55 -7.73
CA SER A 329 -4.81 -10.27 -8.32
C SER A 329 -5.03 -10.83 -9.73
N GLY A 330 -6.26 -11.16 -10.14
CA GLY A 330 -6.48 -11.86 -11.42
C GLY A 330 -7.05 -11.04 -12.58
N ALA A 331 -7.63 -9.86 -12.30
CA ALA A 331 -8.20 -8.97 -13.32
C ALA A 331 -8.24 -7.49 -12.89
N GLY A 332 -7.84 -7.19 -11.65
CA GLY A 332 -8.08 -5.91 -10.97
C GLY A 332 -6.87 -5.00 -10.85
N LYS A 333 -5.63 -5.48 -11.09
CA LYS A 333 -4.46 -4.60 -11.17
C LYS A 333 -4.33 -3.83 -12.48
N GLY A 334 -5.01 -4.27 -13.54
CA GLY A 334 -5.31 -3.42 -14.71
C GLY A 334 -6.34 -2.32 -14.42
N SER A 335 -6.80 -2.19 -13.16
CA SER A 335 -7.87 -1.28 -12.75
C SER A 335 -7.51 -0.35 -11.58
N PHE A 336 -6.21 -0.15 -11.28
CA PHE A 336 -5.86 1.13 -10.66
C PHE A 336 -6.47 2.23 -11.51
N SER A 337 -7.07 3.20 -10.82
CA SER A 337 -7.79 4.23 -11.51
C SER A 337 -6.85 4.92 -12.52
N PRO A 338 -7.23 5.06 -13.81
CA PRO A 338 -6.37 5.76 -14.77
C PRO A 338 -6.03 7.15 -14.24
N ALA A 339 -4.75 7.52 -14.22
CA ALA A 339 -4.35 8.87 -13.82
C ALA A 339 -5.20 9.92 -14.55
N LEU A 340 -5.64 10.95 -13.84
CA LEU A 340 -6.57 11.88 -14.44
C LEU A 340 -5.92 12.64 -15.61
N ARG A 341 -6.50 12.55 -16.82
CA ARG A 341 -5.92 13.17 -18.02
C ARG A 341 -6.16 14.68 -18.03
N ALA A 342 -5.10 15.44 -18.31
CA ALA A 342 -5.19 16.90 -18.41
C ALA A 342 -6.00 17.34 -19.64
N ALA A 343 -6.83 18.38 -19.46
CA ALA A 343 -7.22 19.27 -20.54
C ALA A 343 -6.17 20.40 -20.64
N SER A 344 -5.67 20.67 -21.84
CA SER A 344 -4.62 21.64 -22.10
C SER A 344 -5.09 23.07 -21.80
N GLY A 345 -4.52 23.69 -20.76
CA GLY A 345 -4.78 25.07 -20.39
C GLY A 345 -3.51 25.79 -19.92
N THR A 346 -3.03 26.74 -20.72
CA THR A 346 -1.84 27.55 -20.45
C THR A 346 -2.18 28.75 -19.56
N GLY A 347 -1.66 28.78 -18.33
CA GLY A 347 -1.76 29.94 -17.43
C GLY A 347 -0.39 30.40 -16.97
N GLN A 348 0.07 31.57 -17.43
CA GLN A 348 1.28 32.24 -16.96
C GLN A 348 1.00 33.05 -15.69
N ALA A 349 1.86 32.91 -14.67
CA ALA A 349 1.91 33.80 -13.51
C ALA A 349 3.30 34.44 -13.40
N THR A 350 3.32 35.75 -13.15
CA THR A 350 4.52 36.59 -13.07
C THR A 350 5.14 36.57 -11.67
N GLY A 351 6.41 36.15 -11.55
CA GLY A 351 7.17 36.14 -10.29
C GLY A 351 8.21 37.26 -10.19
N LYS A 352 8.31 37.91 -9.03
CA LYS A 352 9.39 38.85 -8.66
C LYS A 352 10.66 38.09 -8.27
N SER A 353 11.81 38.64 -8.63
CA SER A 353 13.15 38.07 -8.47
C SER A 353 13.64 38.07 -7.02
N GLY A 354 13.85 36.87 -6.46
CA GLY A 354 14.68 36.58 -5.30
C GLY A 354 15.87 35.70 -5.71
N ARG A 355 16.91 35.67 -4.86
CA ARG A 355 18.22 35.01 -5.05
C ARG A 355 18.12 33.64 -5.77
N ALA A 356 18.94 33.44 -6.81
CA ALA A 356 18.91 32.22 -7.64
C ALA A 356 19.25 30.97 -6.79
N ALA A 357 18.36 29.98 -6.81
CA ALA A 357 18.65 28.62 -6.37
C ALA A 357 19.81 28.05 -7.22
N GLN A 358 20.61 27.15 -6.64
CA GLN A 358 21.66 26.46 -7.37
C GLN A 358 21.04 25.62 -8.50
N ALA A 359 21.72 25.49 -9.64
CA ALA A 359 21.18 24.71 -10.76
C ALA A 359 20.90 23.26 -10.34
N ALA A 360 19.77 22.72 -10.78
CA ALA A 360 19.41 21.33 -10.56
C ALA A 360 20.39 20.41 -11.32
N ASP A 361 20.82 19.33 -10.69
CA ASP A 361 21.77 18.36 -11.24
C ASP A 361 21.06 17.01 -11.53
N PRO A 362 21.07 16.51 -12.78
CA PRO A 362 20.46 15.23 -13.15
C PRO A 362 21.19 14.00 -12.59
N HIS A 363 22.37 14.14 -11.99
CA HIS A 363 23.15 13.02 -11.46
C HIS A 363 23.34 13.03 -9.95
N ASN A 364 22.86 14.08 -9.28
CA ASN A 364 22.89 14.20 -7.84
C ASN A 364 21.51 13.83 -7.27
N PRO A 365 21.38 12.82 -6.40
CA PRO A 365 20.10 12.48 -5.79
C PRO A 365 19.54 13.62 -4.91
N VAL A 366 20.39 14.54 -4.43
CA VAL A 366 19.98 15.72 -3.68
C VAL A 366 19.34 16.77 -4.60
N ASP A 367 18.18 17.29 -4.17
CA ASP A 367 17.56 18.48 -4.75
C ASP A 367 18.38 19.73 -4.41
N THR A 368 19.32 20.11 -5.29
CA THR A 368 20.20 21.29 -5.12
C THR A 368 19.45 22.62 -5.24
N ASP A 369 18.29 22.61 -5.89
CA ASP A 369 17.40 23.75 -6.13
C ASP A 369 16.27 23.90 -5.08
N ARG A 370 16.21 23.01 -4.08
CA ARG A 370 15.19 22.98 -3.04
C ARG A 370 15.09 24.28 -2.23
N TRP A 371 13.91 24.55 -1.68
CA TRP A 371 13.68 25.64 -0.73
C TRP A 371 13.69 25.18 0.74
N CYS A 372 13.49 23.89 0.99
CA CYS A 372 13.51 23.33 2.33
C CYS A 372 14.94 23.10 2.82
N SER A 373 15.19 23.33 4.11
CA SER A 373 16.54 23.39 4.66
C SER A 373 17.30 22.06 4.57
N ILE A 374 16.61 20.96 4.86
CA ILE A 374 17.22 19.63 4.95
C ILE A 374 16.79 18.78 3.75
N PRO A 375 17.72 18.39 2.86
CA PRO A 375 17.38 17.56 1.71
C PRO A 375 16.89 16.18 2.15
N ARG A 376 15.99 15.57 1.38
CA ARG A 376 15.52 14.20 1.64
C ARG A 376 16.58 13.16 1.30
N ASN A 377 17.26 13.33 0.16
CA ASN A 377 18.11 12.30 -0.46
C ASN A 377 19.62 12.54 -0.25
N ASP A 378 20.01 13.19 0.85
CA ASP A 378 21.43 13.34 1.19
C ASP A 378 21.87 12.17 2.07
N VAL A 379 22.81 11.36 1.59
CA VAL A 379 23.36 10.20 2.29
C VAL A 379 24.09 10.55 3.59
N LYS A 380 24.41 11.83 3.80
CA LYS A 380 25.04 12.31 5.05
C LYS A 380 24.01 12.78 6.09
N GLN A 381 22.72 12.68 5.76
CA GLN A 381 21.62 13.24 6.55
C GLN A 381 20.43 12.27 6.57
N LEU A 382 20.56 11.20 7.34
CA LEU A 382 19.45 10.27 7.59
C LEU A 382 18.82 10.52 8.95
N ALA A 383 17.52 10.21 9.06
CA ALA A 383 16.79 10.24 10.31
C ALA A 383 16.55 8.82 10.83
N LEU A 384 16.67 8.63 12.15
CA LEU A 384 16.22 7.39 12.79
C LEU A 384 14.70 7.34 12.77
N GLN A 385 14.10 6.23 12.36
CA GLN A 385 12.71 5.94 12.71
C GLN A 385 12.66 5.44 14.18
N PRO A 386 12.14 6.24 15.13
CA PRO A 386 12.14 5.86 16.53
C PRO A 386 11.15 4.73 16.79
N THR A 387 11.42 3.93 17.82
CA THR A 387 10.40 3.03 18.37
C THR A 387 9.28 3.85 19.02
N PRO A 388 8.04 3.32 19.09
CA PRO A 388 6.95 4.00 19.80
C PRO A 388 7.31 4.31 21.27
N ASN A 389 8.08 3.43 21.91
CA ASN A 389 8.63 3.65 23.25
C ASN A 389 9.58 4.86 23.34
N GLN A 390 10.44 5.06 22.35
CA GLN A 390 11.31 6.23 22.28
C GLN A 390 10.50 7.52 22.17
N VAL A 391 9.43 7.53 21.35
CA VAL A 391 8.53 8.69 21.20
C VAL A 391 7.81 8.99 22.52
N GLU A 392 7.18 7.98 23.14
CA GLU A 392 6.47 8.16 24.43
C GLU A 392 7.43 8.61 25.55
N TRP A 393 8.62 8.03 25.62
CA TRP A 393 9.67 8.48 26.53
C TRP A 393 10.04 9.94 26.30
N ALA A 394 10.32 10.33 25.05
CA ALA A 394 10.75 11.69 24.75
C ALA A 394 9.66 12.71 25.12
N VAL A 395 8.39 12.42 24.84
CA VAL A 395 7.26 13.25 25.30
C VAL A 395 7.24 13.32 26.83
N ASN A 396 7.30 12.17 27.53
CA ASN A 396 7.28 12.13 29.00
C ASN A 396 8.43 12.94 29.61
N MET A 397 9.62 12.94 29.00
CA MET A 397 10.76 13.75 29.45
C MET A 397 10.57 15.23 29.10
N ALA A 398 10.08 15.55 27.90
CA ALA A 398 9.94 16.92 27.40
C ALA A 398 8.96 17.74 28.24
N ILE A 399 7.78 17.20 28.54
CA ILE A 399 6.76 17.90 29.34
C ILE A 399 7.21 18.20 30.78
N ARG A 400 8.29 17.53 31.25
CA ARG A 400 8.93 17.77 32.55
C ARG A 400 10.17 18.66 32.46
N GLY A 401 10.52 19.16 31.27
CA GLY A 401 11.75 19.94 31.03
C GLY A 401 13.04 19.13 31.09
N GLU A 402 12.92 17.79 31.16
CA GLU A 402 14.02 16.85 31.39
C GLU A 402 14.45 16.12 30.11
N LEU A 403 13.93 16.47 28.92
CA LEU A 403 14.48 15.96 27.66
C LEU A 403 15.81 16.67 27.34
N ARG A 404 16.82 16.28 28.11
CA ARG A 404 18.14 16.89 28.22
C ARG A 404 19.23 15.93 27.78
N SER A 405 20.35 16.47 27.31
CA SER A 405 21.50 15.69 26.82
C SER A 405 21.97 14.58 27.79
N LYS A 406 21.90 14.81 29.11
CA LYS A 406 22.28 13.84 30.15
C LYS A 406 21.45 12.54 30.13
N TRP A 407 20.27 12.54 29.51
CA TRP A 407 19.38 11.38 29.40
C TRP A 407 19.38 10.76 27.99
N ILE A 408 20.01 11.41 27.02
CA ILE A 408 20.00 11.04 25.61
C ILE A 408 21.34 10.42 25.26
N LYS A 409 21.32 9.28 24.57
CA LYS A 409 22.54 8.67 24.04
C LYS A 409 23.10 9.57 22.95
N GLN A 410 24.31 10.06 23.19
CA GLN A 410 25.05 10.93 22.27
C GLN A 410 25.90 10.08 21.28
N GLY A 411 26.29 10.67 20.16
CA GLY A 411 27.10 9.98 19.14
C GLY A 411 26.30 8.95 18.32
N GLY A 412 26.99 7.99 17.71
CA GLY A 412 26.37 7.02 16.79
C GLY A 412 25.70 7.72 15.61
N TRP A 413 24.41 7.45 15.39
CA TRP A 413 23.62 8.09 14.33
C TRP A 413 23.43 9.62 14.53
N ARG A 414 23.74 10.15 15.73
CA ARG A 414 23.74 11.58 16.02
C ARG A 414 25.11 12.25 15.84
N SER A 415 26.15 11.53 15.40
CA SER A 415 27.52 12.06 15.28
C SER A 415 27.58 13.38 14.51
N GLY A 416 26.78 13.51 13.44
CA GLY A 416 26.67 14.71 12.61
C GLY A 416 25.87 15.89 13.19
N LEU A 417 25.37 15.79 14.43
CA LEU A 417 24.56 16.83 15.12
C LEU A 417 25.31 17.50 16.29
N GLY A 418 26.45 16.97 16.71
CA GLY A 418 27.11 17.38 17.95
C GLY A 418 26.33 16.93 19.20
N THR A 419 26.47 17.65 20.31
CA THR A 419 25.72 17.36 21.53
C THR A 419 24.25 17.74 21.36
N VAL A 420 23.37 16.75 21.37
CA VAL A 420 21.92 16.93 21.26
C VAL A 420 21.34 17.20 22.64
N ASP A 421 20.92 18.45 22.87
CA ASP A 421 20.16 18.89 24.06
C ASP A 421 18.82 19.52 23.62
N PRO A 422 17.75 18.72 23.44
CA PRO A 422 16.48 19.20 22.88
C PRO A 422 15.89 20.38 23.63
N GLN A 423 15.87 20.32 24.97
CA GLN A 423 15.38 21.39 25.83
C GLN A 423 16.39 22.54 26.00
N GLY A 424 17.64 22.39 25.54
CA GLY A 424 18.59 23.48 25.36
C GLY A 424 18.33 24.28 24.09
N LEU A 425 17.92 23.58 23.02
CA LEU A 425 17.57 24.19 21.74
C LEU A 425 16.16 24.83 21.73
N PHE A 426 15.21 24.14 22.36
CA PHE A 426 13.81 24.53 22.53
C PHE A 426 13.43 24.45 24.02
N PRO A 427 13.74 25.49 24.80
CA PRO A 427 13.41 25.52 26.22
C PRO A 427 11.92 25.34 26.48
N ALA A 428 11.57 24.53 27.47
CA ALA A 428 10.20 24.31 27.89
C ALA A 428 9.54 25.66 28.25
N PRO A 429 8.56 26.12 27.47
CA PRO A 429 7.95 27.41 27.71
C PRO A 429 7.03 27.34 28.94
N ALA A 430 7.00 28.43 29.71
CA ALA A 430 6.03 28.58 30.78
C ALA A 430 4.62 28.77 30.16
N LEU A 431 3.64 28.06 30.69
CA LEU A 431 2.24 28.24 30.30
C LEU A 431 1.65 29.42 31.06
N LYS A 432 0.91 30.29 30.35
CA LYS A 432 0.00 31.25 30.98
C LYS A 432 -1.04 30.45 31.77
N GLY A 433 -1.19 30.75 33.06
CA GLY A 433 -1.99 29.97 34.01
C GLY A 433 -1.20 28.94 34.83
N GLY A 434 0.08 28.71 34.53
CA GLY A 434 0.91 27.71 35.22
C GLY A 434 0.72 26.29 34.68
N GLY A 435 1.25 25.27 35.37
CA GLY A 435 1.12 23.86 34.97
C GLY A 435 1.96 23.44 33.75
N ARG A 436 1.56 22.35 33.09
CA ARG A 436 2.27 21.75 31.93
C ARG A 436 1.33 21.02 30.98
N ILE A 437 1.81 20.72 29.77
CA ILE A 437 1.09 19.93 28.77
C ILE A 437 0.93 18.47 29.27
N PRO A 438 -0.28 17.88 29.21
CA PRO A 438 -0.45 16.45 29.41
C PRO A 438 0.23 15.66 28.30
N ALA A 439 0.96 14.59 28.65
CA ALA A 439 1.68 13.75 27.70
C ALA A 439 0.81 13.33 26.50
N GLN A 440 -0.42 12.93 26.76
CA GLN A 440 -1.34 12.42 25.75
C GLN A 440 -1.85 13.45 24.76
N VAL A 441 -1.90 14.73 25.13
CA VAL A 441 -2.25 15.79 24.19
C VAL A 441 -1.14 15.92 23.15
N LEU A 442 0.13 15.98 23.59
CA LEU A 442 1.27 16.03 22.69
C LEU A 442 1.38 14.74 21.86
N LEU A 443 1.24 13.56 22.47
CA LEU A 443 1.22 12.28 21.73
C LEU A 443 0.09 12.20 20.72
N GLY A 444 -1.08 12.75 21.03
CA GLY A 444 -2.20 12.85 20.09
C GLY A 444 -1.91 13.77 18.90
N VAL A 445 -1.14 14.84 19.10
CA VAL A 445 -0.62 15.67 17.99
C VAL A 445 0.33 14.86 17.12
N LEU A 446 1.35 14.23 17.72
CA LEU A 446 2.33 13.41 16.97
C LEU A 446 1.66 12.27 16.20
N ALA A 447 0.63 11.66 16.79
CA ALA A 447 -0.22 10.67 16.17
C ALA A 447 -0.92 11.23 14.92
N GLN A 448 -1.56 12.39 15.05
CA GLN A 448 -2.32 13.01 13.98
C GLN A 448 -1.45 13.54 12.84
N GLU A 449 -0.25 14.03 13.17
CA GLU A 449 0.69 14.63 12.21
C GLU A 449 1.39 13.59 11.33
N SER A 450 1.92 12.51 11.91
CA SER A 450 2.85 11.61 11.19
C SER A 450 2.70 10.12 11.49
N ASN A 451 1.74 9.69 12.32
CA ASN A 451 1.71 8.33 12.88
C ASN A 451 2.97 7.93 13.67
N LEU A 452 3.58 8.90 14.35
CA LEU A 452 4.83 8.74 15.11
C LEU A 452 6.10 8.54 14.24
N TRP A 453 6.04 8.88 12.95
CA TRP A 453 7.15 8.73 12.02
C TRP A 453 8.10 9.92 11.99
N GLN A 454 9.40 9.64 12.16
CA GLN A 454 10.49 10.61 12.01
C GLN A 454 11.28 10.39 10.71
N ALA A 455 11.32 9.17 10.19
CA ALA A 455 11.82 8.85 8.86
C ALA A 455 10.65 8.49 7.94
N GLU A 456 10.86 8.60 6.62
CA GLU A 456 9.85 8.21 5.61
C GLU A 456 9.37 6.76 5.79
N GLY A 457 8.12 6.50 5.39
CA GLY A 457 7.38 5.28 5.75
C GLY A 457 7.97 3.93 5.34
N GLY A 458 8.99 3.90 4.47
CA GLY A 458 9.73 2.67 4.15
C GLY A 458 10.73 2.23 5.23
N ALA A 459 11.10 3.11 6.16
CA ALA A 459 11.97 2.76 7.28
C ALA A 459 11.15 2.19 8.43
N ILE A 460 11.50 0.98 8.91
CA ILE A 460 10.87 0.42 10.11
C ILE A 460 11.57 0.92 11.38
N PRO A 461 10.92 0.88 12.57
CA PRO A 461 11.54 1.38 13.78
C PRO A 461 12.88 0.70 14.11
N GLY A 462 13.93 1.53 14.20
CA GLY A 462 15.33 1.15 14.38
C GLY A 462 16.22 1.40 13.17
N GLN A 463 15.64 1.42 11.96
CA GLN A 463 16.36 1.79 10.75
C GLN A 463 16.52 3.30 10.62
N MET A 464 17.53 3.68 9.84
CA MET A 464 17.64 5.03 9.33
C MET A 464 16.89 5.13 8.01
N GLY A 465 16.42 6.32 7.65
CA GLY A 465 15.93 6.58 6.31
C GLY A 465 16.00 8.06 5.95
N ASN A 466 15.38 8.43 4.83
CA ASN A 466 15.11 9.83 4.55
C ASN A 466 14.42 10.50 5.75
N PRO A 467 14.72 11.76 6.09
CA PRO A 467 13.92 12.49 7.06
C PRO A 467 12.47 12.56 6.59
N GLN A 468 11.53 12.25 7.49
CA GLN A 468 10.10 12.38 7.21
C GLN A 468 9.82 13.83 6.85
N ALA A 469 9.49 14.09 5.60
CA ALA A 469 9.04 15.38 5.14
C ALA A 469 7.85 15.15 4.22
N ALA A 470 6.65 15.60 4.62
CA ALA A 470 5.45 15.37 3.82
C ALA A 470 5.74 15.73 2.36
N ILE A 471 5.73 14.75 1.44
CA ILE A 471 6.19 14.93 0.05
C ILE A 471 5.49 16.11 -0.62
N ALA A 472 4.16 16.19 -0.47
CA ALA A 472 3.37 17.31 -0.97
C ALA A 472 3.81 18.66 -0.38
N GLY A 473 4.17 18.68 0.90
CA GLY A 473 4.68 19.85 1.60
C GLY A 473 6.12 20.21 1.25
N PHE A 474 7.00 19.23 1.03
CA PHE A 474 8.40 19.45 0.67
C PHE A 474 8.55 20.00 -0.75
N TYR A 475 7.83 19.42 -1.72
CA TYR A 475 7.89 19.81 -3.12
C TYR A 475 6.81 20.82 -3.53
N GLY A 476 5.90 21.20 -2.63
CA GLY A 476 4.83 22.16 -2.91
C GLY A 476 3.85 21.67 -3.98
N HIS A 477 3.54 20.38 -3.97
CA HIS A 477 2.66 19.75 -4.96
C HIS A 477 1.25 20.37 -4.94
N LYS A 478 0.71 20.62 -6.13
CA LYS A 478 -0.68 21.05 -6.35
C LYS A 478 -1.22 20.41 -7.61
N GLY A 479 -2.50 20.09 -7.61
CA GLY A 479 -3.19 19.66 -8.82
C GLY A 479 -4.20 18.56 -8.56
N GLU A 480 -5.04 18.33 -9.56
CA GLU A 480 -6.17 17.40 -9.53
C GLU A 480 -5.83 16.05 -10.21
N THR A 481 -4.61 15.93 -10.77
CA THR A 481 -4.12 14.76 -11.52
C THR A 481 -2.79 14.26 -10.94
N SER A 482 -2.46 12.97 -11.09
CA SER A 482 -1.11 12.46 -10.76
C SER A 482 -0.02 13.23 -11.52
N GLU A 483 -0.28 13.57 -12.79
CA GLU A 483 0.64 14.38 -13.59
C GLU A 483 0.92 15.77 -12.97
N ALA A 484 -0.10 16.46 -12.48
CA ALA A 484 0.05 17.79 -11.89
C ALA A 484 0.58 17.71 -10.46
N TYR A 485 0.20 16.67 -9.71
CA TYR A 485 0.68 16.43 -8.35
C TYR A 485 2.20 16.36 -8.33
N TRP A 486 2.83 15.56 -9.18
CA TRP A 486 4.28 15.38 -9.19
C TRP A 486 5.08 16.62 -9.61
N ARG A 487 4.42 17.66 -10.11
CA ARG A 487 5.09 18.90 -10.48
C ARG A 487 5.57 19.63 -9.23
N ILE A 488 6.89 19.79 -9.14
CA ILE A 488 7.55 20.51 -8.04
C ILE A 488 7.28 22.02 -8.15
N ASN A 489 6.71 22.62 -7.10
CA ASN A 489 6.53 24.06 -6.93
C ASN A 489 7.17 24.54 -5.61
N TRP A 490 8.46 24.85 -5.66
CA TRP A 490 9.25 25.22 -4.48
C TRP A 490 8.70 26.40 -3.66
N HIS A 491 8.07 27.37 -4.32
CA HIS A 491 7.49 28.52 -3.62
C HIS A 491 6.34 28.14 -2.67
N GLN A 492 5.72 26.99 -2.90
CA GLN A 492 4.60 26.47 -2.12
C GLN A 492 5.04 25.49 -1.03
N SER A 493 6.33 25.16 -0.96
CA SER A 493 6.85 24.17 -0.03
C SER A 493 6.62 24.60 1.43
N ASP A 494 5.90 23.82 2.23
CA ASP A 494 5.72 24.13 3.65
C ASP A 494 6.92 23.73 4.52
N CYS A 495 7.73 22.77 4.03
CA CYS A 495 8.93 22.24 4.67
C CYS A 495 8.69 21.64 6.06
N GLY A 496 7.60 20.88 6.22
CA GLY A 496 7.31 20.14 7.46
C GLY A 496 8.22 18.94 7.65
N TYR A 497 8.85 18.81 8.82
CA TYR A 497 9.76 17.69 9.13
C TYR A 497 9.40 16.91 10.39
N GLY A 498 9.67 15.60 10.35
CA GLY A 498 9.73 14.71 11.50
C GLY A 498 8.38 14.42 12.16
N VAL A 499 8.45 13.86 13.36
CA VAL A 499 7.30 13.29 14.07
C VAL A 499 6.17 14.28 14.38
N GLY A 500 6.48 15.56 14.58
CA GLY A 500 5.48 16.61 14.74
C GLY A 500 5.28 17.51 13.53
N GLN A 501 5.84 17.16 12.36
CA GLN A 501 5.72 17.92 11.11
C GLN A 501 6.03 19.42 11.30
N VAL A 502 7.16 19.73 11.94
CA VAL A 502 7.59 21.11 12.24
C VAL A 502 7.90 21.84 10.94
N THR A 503 7.19 22.93 10.65
CA THR A 503 7.28 23.72 9.41
C THR A 503 7.93 25.10 9.59
N ASP A 504 7.62 25.79 10.69
CA ASP A 504 8.05 27.16 10.93
C ASP A 504 9.58 27.27 11.07
N GLY A 505 10.16 28.16 10.26
CA GLY A 505 11.58 28.43 10.17
C GLY A 505 12.39 27.32 9.50
N MET A 506 11.76 26.38 8.79
CA MET A 506 12.43 25.23 8.15
C MET A 506 12.74 25.43 6.66
N ARG A 507 12.47 26.62 6.12
CA ARG A 507 12.96 27.04 4.78
C ARG A 507 14.41 27.55 4.86
N LEU A 508 15.13 27.48 3.76
CA LEU A 508 16.45 28.09 3.63
C LEU A 508 16.38 29.62 3.82
N ALA A 509 17.43 30.18 4.42
CA ALA A 509 17.51 31.62 4.63
C ALA A 509 17.50 32.39 3.29
N GLY A 510 16.63 33.39 3.19
CA GLY A 510 16.33 34.13 1.96
C GLY A 510 15.24 33.53 1.07
N LEU A 511 14.66 32.38 1.45
CA LEU A 511 13.55 31.70 0.76
C LEU A 511 12.33 31.49 1.69
N GLU A 512 12.30 32.17 2.83
CA GLU A 512 11.24 32.10 3.85
C GLU A 512 9.85 32.45 3.30
N LYS A 513 8.77 32.01 3.96
CA LYS A 513 7.44 32.54 3.68
C LYS A 513 7.38 34.01 4.13
N PRO A 514 6.45 34.81 3.59
CA PRO A 514 6.22 36.17 4.08
C PRO A 514 5.98 36.19 5.60
N ASN A 515 6.70 37.06 6.31
CA ASN A 515 6.66 37.23 7.78
C ASN A 515 7.21 36.04 8.59
N GLU A 516 7.98 35.15 7.96
CA GLU A 516 8.69 34.07 8.63
C GLU A 516 10.19 34.38 8.74
N THR A 517 10.87 33.84 9.75
CA THR A 517 12.32 33.90 9.88
C THR A 517 12.87 32.49 9.97
N SER A 518 13.88 32.14 9.15
CA SER A 518 14.52 30.83 9.23
C SER A 518 15.17 30.59 10.59
N LEU A 519 15.04 29.37 11.08
CA LEU A 519 15.84 28.89 12.20
C LEU A 519 17.31 28.80 11.78
N PRO A 520 18.26 28.91 12.73
CA PRO A 520 19.67 28.65 12.45
C PRO A 520 19.88 27.26 11.83
N PRO A 521 20.78 27.10 10.84
CA PRO A 521 20.94 25.82 10.12
C PRO A 521 21.18 24.60 11.02
N ALA A 522 21.93 24.75 12.11
CA ALA A 522 22.15 23.67 13.07
C ALA A 522 20.85 23.24 13.78
N LYS A 523 19.95 24.20 14.09
CA LYS A 523 18.63 23.90 14.65
C LYS A 523 17.73 23.22 13.64
N GLN A 524 17.72 23.69 12.39
CA GLN A 524 16.97 23.05 11.30
C GLN A 524 17.40 21.59 11.12
N LYS A 525 18.71 21.33 11.07
CA LYS A 525 19.25 19.98 10.94
C LYS A 525 18.83 19.08 12.10
N ALA A 526 18.91 19.59 13.33
CA ALA A 526 18.50 18.84 14.51
C ALA A 526 16.99 18.53 14.52
N VAL A 527 16.13 19.48 14.11
CA VAL A 527 14.68 19.26 14.01
C VAL A 527 14.33 18.17 12.97
N ALA A 528 15.03 18.14 11.84
CA ALA A 528 14.72 17.18 10.78
C ALA A 528 15.28 15.78 11.04
N LEU A 529 16.45 15.66 11.67
CA LEU A 529 17.17 14.38 11.79
C LEU A 529 17.01 13.72 13.17
N ASP A 530 16.65 14.46 14.22
CA ASP A 530 16.51 13.92 15.57
C ASP A 530 15.07 14.01 16.10
N TYR A 531 14.49 12.85 16.39
CA TYR A 531 13.11 12.75 16.89
C TYR A 531 12.91 13.47 18.24
N ALA A 532 13.91 13.50 19.12
CA ALA A 532 13.79 14.11 20.44
C ALA A 532 13.79 15.65 20.34
N VAL A 533 14.63 16.22 19.48
CA VAL A 533 14.61 17.65 19.14
C VAL A 533 13.30 18.03 18.47
N ASN A 534 12.81 17.22 17.52
CA ASN A 534 11.53 17.46 16.86
C ASN A 534 10.36 17.49 17.87
N ILE A 535 10.33 16.55 18.82
CA ILE A 535 9.33 16.51 19.90
C ILE A 535 9.42 17.74 20.80
N ALA A 536 10.63 18.20 21.14
CA ALA A 536 10.80 19.43 21.93
C ALA A 536 10.30 20.68 21.18
N ALA A 537 10.57 20.77 19.88
CA ALA A 537 10.05 21.84 19.03
C ALA A 537 8.51 21.79 18.93
N SER A 538 7.94 20.59 18.76
CA SER A 538 6.49 20.37 18.70
C SER A 538 5.79 20.76 20.00
N MET A 539 6.40 20.41 21.14
CA MET A 539 5.94 20.83 22.46
C MET A 539 5.99 22.35 22.62
N TYR A 540 7.06 22.99 22.15
CA TYR A 540 7.21 24.44 22.18
C TYR A 540 6.10 25.13 21.37
N ILE A 541 5.83 24.66 20.14
CA ILE A 541 4.76 25.19 19.28
C ILE A 541 3.40 25.03 19.95
N LEU A 542 3.08 23.86 20.49
CA LEU A 542 1.80 23.62 21.15
C LEU A 542 1.60 24.52 22.37
N ALA A 543 2.63 24.72 23.18
CA ALA A 543 2.58 25.65 24.30
C ALA A 543 2.49 27.13 23.87
N ASP A 544 3.12 27.50 22.76
CA ASP A 544 2.94 28.83 22.15
C ASP A 544 1.47 29.03 21.76
N LYS A 545 0.82 28.04 21.15
CA LYS A 545 -0.61 28.10 20.81
C LYS A 545 -1.51 28.21 22.04
N TRP A 546 -1.19 27.50 23.12
CA TRP A 546 -1.84 27.69 24.43
C TRP A 546 -1.67 29.13 24.91
N ASN A 547 -0.44 29.64 24.92
CA ASN A 547 -0.15 30.99 25.39
C ASN A 547 -0.79 32.07 24.51
N GLN A 548 -0.92 31.85 23.21
CA GLN A 548 -1.56 32.76 22.27
C GLN A 548 -3.05 32.92 22.61
N VAL A 549 -3.77 31.80 22.78
CA VAL A 549 -5.21 31.82 23.16
C VAL A 549 -5.45 32.30 24.59
N HIS A 550 -4.40 32.47 25.41
CA HIS A 550 -4.46 33.05 26.76
C HIS A 550 -3.94 34.49 26.83
N THR A 551 -3.79 35.18 25.70
CA THR A 551 -3.35 36.58 25.68
C THR A 551 -4.46 37.52 26.15
N ALA A 552 -4.14 38.45 27.05
CA ALA A 552 -5.09 39.42 27.58
C ALA A 552 -5.78 40.20 26.44
N GLY A 553 -7.11 40.35 26.53
CA GLY A 553 -7.92 40.96 25.48
C GLY A 553 -8.35 40.00 24.35
N GLN A 554 -7.84 38.77 24.33
CA GLN A 554 -8.23 37.74 23.37
C GLN A 554 -8.28 36.32 23.96
N THR A 555 -8.50 36.21 25.28
CA THR A 555 -8.49 34.94 26.00
C THR A 555 -9.65 34.04 25.58
N ILE A 556 -9.38 32.76 25.30
CA ILE A 556 -10.36 31.70 25.05
C ILE A 556 -9.98 30.48 25.91
N THR A 557 -10.74 30.24 26.98
CA THR A 557 -10.55 29.11 27.89
C THR A 557 -11.55 27.99 27.62
N VAL A 558 -11.25 26.80 28.14
CA VAL A 558 -12.14 25.63 28.09
C VAL A 558 -12.31 25.02 29.48
N ASN A 559 -13.55 24.67 29.82
CA ASN A 559 -14.02 24.18 31.11
C ASN A 559 -13.51 25.03 32.30
N ASN A 560 -12.62 24.48 33.12
CA ASN A 560 -12.01 25.15 34.27
C ASN A 560 -10.60 25.69 33.98
N ASP A 561 -10.15 25.62 32.73
CA ASP A 561 -8.87 26.12 32.23
C ASP A 561 -7.62 25.50 32.88
N ASP A 562 -7.77 24.39 33.61
CA ASP A 562 -6.67 23.64 34.21
C ASP A 562 -5.87 22.93 33.09
N PRO A 563 -4.59 23.29 32.87
CA PRO A 563 -3.79 22.72 31.79
C PRO A 563 -3.45 21.23 32.02
N SER A 564 -3.67 20.69 33.22
CA SER A 564 -3.51 19.26 33.49
C SER A 564 -4.61 18.39 32.85
N LYS A 565 -5.68 19.00 32.32
CA LYS A 565 -6.84 18.32 31.74
C LYS A 565 -6.75 18.31 30.21
N PRO A 566 -6.76 17.14 29.53
CA PRO A 566 -6.66 17.06 28.08
C PRO A 566 -7.68 17.91 27.33
N GLU A 567 -8.94 17.92 27.76
CA GLU A 567 -10.02 18.66 27.09
C GLU A 567 -9.79 20.17 27.06
N ASN A 568 -9.06 20.72 28.03
CA ASN A 568 -8.83 22.16 28.10
C ASN A 568 -7.88 22.64 26.99
N TRP A 569 -7.15 21.73 26.35
CA TRP A 569 -6.29 22.03 25.20
C TRP A 569 -7.04 22.17 23.88
N PHE A 570 -8.36 21.95 23.84
CA PHE A 570 -9.15 21.94 22.60
C PHE A 570 -9.00 23.21 21.76
N ALA A 571 -9.01 24.40 22.40
CA ALA A 571 -8.81 25.68 21.72
C ALA A 571 -7.38 25.85 21.18
N ALA A 572 -6.37 25.41 21.93
CA ALA A 572 -4.98 25.45 21.51
C ALA A 572 -4.70 24.50 20.33
N LEU A 573 -5.33 23.33 20.30
CA LEU A 573 -5.22 22.37 19.20
C LEU A 573 -5.91 22.86 17.92
N TRP A 574 -7.04 23.56 18.05
CA TRP A 574 -7.68 24.22 16.92
C TRP A 574 -6.75 25.28 16.31
N ASN A 575 -6.11 26.08 17.17
CA ASN A 575 -5.09 27.05 16.76
C ASN A 575 -3.85 26.37 16.15
N TYR A 576 -3.42 25.22 16.66
CA TYR A 576 -2.27 24.47 16.15
C TYR A 576 -2.39 24.14 14.66
N ASN A 577 -3.58 23.74 14.18
CA ASN A 577 -3.77 23.32 12.79
C ASN A 577 -3.92 24.49 11.78
N LEU A 578 -4.68 25.55 12.12
CA LEU A 578 -5.00 26.64 11.17
C LEU A 578 -4.55 28.04 11.61
N GLY A 579 -3.91 28.16 12.76
CA GLY A 579 -3.54 29.42 13.37
C GLY A 579 -4.70 30.14 14.08
N PHE A 580 -4.38 31.29 14.66
CA PHE A 580 -5.29 32.15 15.40
C PHE A 580 -5.43 33.50 14.73
N ASN A 581 -6.66 33.99 14.61
CA ASN A 581 -6.91 35.33 14.11
C ASN A 581 -6.87 36.30 15.30
N GLU A 582 -5.74 36.99 15.49
CA GLU A 582 -5.51 37.83 16.67
C GLU A 582 -6.41 39.07 16.74
N ASN A 583 -6.78 39.44 17.96
CA ASN A 583 -7.46 40.70 18.25
C ASN A 583 -6.48 41.87 18.18
N LYS A 584 -6.55 42.66 17.11
CA LYS A 584 -5.70 43.83 16.90
C LYS A 584 -6.24 45.11 17.56
N GLY A 585 -7.34 45.03 18.30
CA GLY A 585 -7.98 46.18 18.94
C GLY A 585 -8.63 47.17 17.96
N ASP A 586 -8.78 46.79 16.69
CA ASP A 586 -9.32 47.63 15.61
C ASP A 586 -10.83 47.41 15.37
N GLY A 587 -11.49 46.68 16.27
CA GLY A 587 -12.92 46.36 16.21
C GLY A 587 -13.28 45.30 15.17
N LYS A 588 -12.31 44.68 14.48
CA LYS A 588 -12.57 43.59 13.53
C LYS A 588 -12.79 42.24 14.23
N PRO A 589 -13.48 41.29 13.58
CA PRO A 589 -13.62 39.95 14.12
C PRO A 589 -12.27 39.25 14.31
N TRP A 590 -12.16 38.46 15.37
CA TRP A 590 -10.97 37.70 15.77
C TRP A 590 -11.40 36.35 16.35
N GLY A 591 -10.46 35.42 16.54
CA GLY A 591 -10.70 34.13 17.20
C GLY A 591 -10.45 32.90 16.32
N LEU A 592 -11.05 31.77 16.72
CA LEU A 592 -10.90 30.47 16.06
C LEU A 592 -11.79 30.35 14.81
N GLY A 593 -11.20 29.96 13.67
CA GLY A 593 -11.84 30.00 12.35
C GLY A 593 -12.92 28.93 12.10
N TRP A 594 -13.86 29.19 11.18
CA TRP A 594 -15.04 28.35 10.91
C TRP A 594 -14.77 26.91 10.45
N TYR A 595 -13.68 26.66 9.71
CA TYR A 595 -13.42 25.34 9.12
C TYR A 595 -13.36 24.21 10.16
N ASN A 596 -12.63 24.41 11.26
CA ASN A 596 -12.49 23.42 12.33
C ASN A 596 -13.62 23.51 13.37
N ASN A 597 -14.66 24.33 13.15
CA ASN A 597 -15.78 24.41 14.09
C ASN A 597 -16.55 23.08 14.12
N PRO A 598 -16.77 22.46 15.30
CA PRO A 598 -17.56 21.24 15.42
C PRO A 598 -18.96 21.31 14.78
N ALA A 599 -19.55 22.51 14.70
CA ALA A 599 -20.84 22.78 14.08
C ALA A 599 -20.80 22.93 12.55
N ASN A 600 -19.63 22.89 11.93
CA ASN A 600 -19.48 23.01 10.48
C ASN A 600 -20.10 21.77 9.80
N PRO A 601 -21.08 21.95 8.88
CA PRO A 601 -21.83 20.85 8.30
C PRO A 601 -21.03 19.98 7.32
N THR A 602 -19.76 20.33 7.04
CA THR A 602 -18.80 19.43 6.37
C THR A 602 -18.53 18.18 7.21
N TYR A 603 -18.64 18.26 8.55
CA TYR A 603 -18.53 17.11 9.44
C TYR A 603 -19.92 16.59 9.82
N PRO A 604 -20.14 15.26 9.89
CA PRO A 604 -21.43 14.71 10.28
C PRO A 604 -21.81 15.16 11.69
N ALA A 605 -23.03 15.67 11.84
CA ALA A 605 -23.58 16.07 13.14
C ALA A 605 -23.80 14.87 14.08
N SER A 606 -23.95 13.67 13.50
CA SER A 606 -24.17 12.39 14.15
C SER A 606 -22.90 11.73 14.71
N ARG A 607 -21.71 12.29 14.47
CA ARG A 607 -20.44 11.65 14.86
C ARG A 607 -20.28 11.53 16.38
N HIS A 608 -19.88 10.34 16.82
CA HIS A 608 -19.39 10.09 18.17
C HIS A 608 -17.94 10.62 18.31
N PRO A 609 -17.29 10.49 19.47
CA PRO A 609 -15.87 10.86 19.61
C PRO A 609 -14.99 10.01 18.70
N PHE A 610 -13.98 10.61 18.08
CA PHE A 610 -13.02 9.90 17.25
C PHE A 610 -12.28 8.83 18.07
N MET A 611 -12.11 7.64 17.50
CA MET A 611 -11.48 6.45 18.10
C MET A 611 -12.25 5.84 19.29
N SER A 612 -13.45 6.33 19.63
CA SER A 612 -14.33 5.58 20.53
C SER A 612 -14.79 4.28 19.87
N ASP A 613 -14.87 4.30 18.54
CA ASP A 613 -14.79 3.11 17.71
C ASP A 613 -13.45 3.10 16.98
N PRO A 614 -12.62 2.08 17.14
CA PRO A 614 -11.36 1.97 16.41
C PRO A 614 -11.52 2.04 14.87
N ARG A 615 -12.73 1.74 14.33
CA ARG A 615 -13.09 1.87 12.90
C ARG A 615 -12.99 3.30 12.36
N ASP A 616 -13.01 4.30 13.24
CA ASP A 616 -12.94 5.71 12.88
C ASP A 616 -11.65 6.06 12.12
N ALA A 617 -10.55 5.32 12.37
CA ALA A 617 -9.28 5.48 11.67
C ALA A 617 -9.38 5.29 10.14
N ALA A 618 -10.41 4.58 9.65
CA ALA A 618 -10.69 4.41 8.23
C ALA A 618 -11.50 5.58 7.63
N LYS A 619 -12.17 6.38 8.47
CA LYS A 619 -12.93 7.58 8.05
C LYS A 619 -12.59 8.84 8.85
N PRO A 620 -11.30 9.21 9.02
CA PRO A 620 -10.90 10.33 9.87
C PRO A 620 -11.37 11.69 9.32
N GLN A 621 -11.75 11.77 8.04
CA GLN A 621 -12.34 12.96 7.42
C GLN A 621 -13.66 13.41 8.08
N ASN A 622 -14.31 12.55 8.86
CA ASN A 622 -15.54 12.88 9.58
C ASN A 622 -15.32 13.76 10.82
N TRP A 623 -14.08 13.99 11.25
CA TRP A 623 -13.77 14.76 12.46
C TRP A 623 -12.85 15.95 12.17
N PRO A 624 -13.09 17.13 12.80
CA PRO A 624 -12.14 18.24 12.75
C PRO A 624 -10.84 17.88 13.50
N TYR A 625 -9.77 18.59 13.19
CA TYR A 625 -8.41 18.28 13.66
C TYR A 625 -8.33 18.05 15.18
N GLN A 626 -8.87 18.96 15.98
CA GLN A 626 -8.78 18.89 17.44
C GLN A 626 -9.60 17.73 18.03
N GLU A 627 -10.68 17.30 17.38
CA GLU A 627 -11.42 16.10 17.81
C GLU A 627 -10.61 14.83 17.50
N LYS A 628 -9.85 14.81 16.40
CA LYS A 628 -8.94 13.69 16.07
C LYS A 628 -7.82 13.56 17.11
N VAL A 629 -7.15 14.67 17.45
CA VAL A 629 -6.11 14.68 18.49
C VAL A 629 -6.67 14.21 19.83
N MET A 630 -7.83 14.71 20.25
CA MET A 630 -8.48 14.27 21.49
C MET A 630 -8.83 12.77 21.48
N GLY A 631 -9.24 12.23 20.33
CA GLY A 631 -9.47 10.80 20.15
C GLY A 631 -8.18 9.98 20.34
N TRP A 632 -7.09 10.37 19.70
CA TRP A 632 -5.79 9.73 19.91
C TRP A 632 -5.32 9.81 21.36
N SER A 633 -5.48 10.97 22.01
CA SER A 633 -5.19 11.13 23.44
C SER A 633 -6.01 10.18 24.30
N ALA A 634 -7.26 9.95 23.92
CA ALA A 634 -8.18 9.12 24.67
C ALA A 634 -7.99 7.62 24.41
N TRP A 635 -7.63 7.13 23.22
CA TRP A 635 -7.61 5.69 22.90
C TRP A 635 -6.28 5.10 22.34
N SER A 636 -5.28 5.92 21.99
CA SER A 636 -4.01 5.48 21.35
C SER A 636 -4.20 4.86 19.95
N MET A 637 -3.09 4.54 19.29
CA MET A 637 -3.02 3.93 17.96
C MET A 637 -2.33 2.56 17.98
N ASP A 638 -2.44 1.79 16.90
CA ASP A 638 -1.60 0.61 16.64
C ASP A 638 -0.50 1.02 15.66
N THR A 639 0.74 0.69 16.03
CA THR A 639 1.91 0.96 15.19
C THR A 639 2.34 -0.27 14.37
N GLY A 640 1.70 -1.43 14.58
CA GLY A 640 2.09 -2.71 13.97
C GLY A 640 3.35 -3.33 14.59
N TYR A 641 4.07 -2.59 15.42
CA TYR A 641 5.32 -3.04 16.04
C TYR A 641 5.25 -2.97 17.56
N SER A 642 5.84 -3.97 18.22
CA SER A 642 6.01 -3.99 19.67
C SER A 642 7.49 -3.96 20.03
N TYR A 643 7.83 -3.18 21.05
CA TYR A 643 9.20 -3.09 21.54
C TYR A 643 9.26 -3.07 23.06
N GLY A 644 10.31 -3.67 23.61
CA GLY A 644 10.76 -3.46 24.97
C GLY A 644 11.41 -2.07 25.15
N SER A 645 11.62 -1.64 26.40
CA SER A 645 12.35 -0.38 26.66
C SER A 645 13.87 -0.51 26.39
N ASP A 646 14.38 -1.72 26.31
CA ASP A 646 15.75 -2.03 25.87
C ASP A 646 15.92 -1.95 24.34
N GLY A 647 14.83 -1.78 23.61
CA GLY A 647 14.79 -1.69 22.15
C GLY A 647 14.61 -3.05 21.46
N ARG A 648 14.46 -4.16 22.18
CA ARG A 648 14.18 -5.45 21.57
C ARG A 648 12.80 -5.42 20.91
N GLN A 649 12.70 -5.84 19.64
CA GLN A 649 11.40 -6.07 19.01
C GLN A 649 10.76 -7.33 19.59
N ASP A 650 9.55 -7.17 20.13
CA ASP A 650 8.72 -8.27 20.57
C ASP A 650 7.78 -8.69 19.44
N TRP A 651 7.61 -9.99 19.30
CA TRP A 651 6.79 -10.60 18.25
C TRP A 651 5.46 -11.09 18.82
N PRO A 652 4.40 -11.19 17.99
CA PRO A 652 3.15 -11.78 18.40
C PRO A 652 3.35 -13.14 19.11
N GLY A 653 2.64 -13.37 20.22
CA GLY A 653 2.78 -14.58 21.05
C GLY A 653 3.79 -14.48 22.21
N GLU A 654 4.63 -13.45 22.25
CA GLU A 654 5.55 -13.19 23.37
C GLU A 654 4.86 -12.40 24.51
N SER A 655 5.29 -12.61 25.76
CA SER A 655 4.64 -12.04 26.95
C SER A 655 4.74 -10.51 27.08
N GLY A 656 5.59 -9.86 26.27
CA GLY A 656 5.78 -8.41 26.22
C GLY A 656 5.09 -7.72 25.04
N PHE A 657 4.44 -8.48 24.15
CA PHE A 657 3.87 -7.92 22.93
C PHE A 657 2.73 -6.93 23.20
N SER A 658 2.94 -5.68 22.80
CA SER A 658 1.98 -4.58 22.85
C SER A 658 2.29 -3.60 21.72
N SER A 659 1.47 -3.62 20.68
CA SER A 659 1.66 -2.77 19.49
C SER A 659 1.04 -1.37 19.62
N ALA A 660 0.39 -1.10 20.76
CA ALA A 660 -0.14 0.22 21.09
C ALA A 660 0.99 1.28 21.09
N GLY A 661 0.80 2.38 20.36
CA GLY A 661 1.83 3.38 20.15
C GLY A 661 2.24 4.13 21.43
N PHE A 662 1.30 4.34 22.35
CA PHE A 662 1.55 4.99 23.65
C PHE A 662 0.43 4.72 24.67
N ARG A 663 0.65 5.05 25.96
CA ARG A 663 -0.40 4.96 26.99
C ARG A 663 -1.45 6.08 26.81
N PRO A 664 -2.74 5.74 26.67
CA PRO A 664 -3.80 6.74 26.57
C PRO A 664 -4.12 7.40 27.93
N ALA A 665 -4.85 8.52 27.88
CA ALA A 665 -5.34 9.23 29.05
C ALA A 665 -6.48 8.43 29.70
N TRP A 666 -6.81 8.75 30.96
CA TRP A 666 -7.85 8.02 31.69
C TRP A 666 -8.93 8.95 32.28
N TRP A 667 -10.13 8.39 32.42
CA TRP A 667 -11.32 9.03 32.99
C TRP A 667 -11.91 8.14 34.09
N ILE A 668 -12.70 8.72 34.99
CA ILE A 668 -13.33 7.97 36.09
C ILE A 668 -14.30 6.90 35.58
N ASN A 669 -14.98 7.15 34.45
CA ASN A 669 -15.86 6.17 33.82
C ASN A 669 -15.93 6.39 32.28
N PRO A 670 -16.41 5.38 31.52
CA PRO A 670 -16.50 5.47 30.06
C PRO A 670 -17.35 6.64 29.55
N GLY A 671 -18.48 6.96 30.18
CA GLY A 671 -19.34 8.06 29.75
C GLY A 671 -18.65 9.44 29.82
N GLN A 672 -17.68 9.62 30.71
CA GLN A 672 -16.86 10.82 30.73
C GLN A 672 -15.77 10.81 29.65
N ARG A 673 -15.19 9.65 29.34
CA ARG A 673 -14.27 9.51 28.19
C ARG A 673 -14.99 9.85 26.88
N ASP A 674 -16.24 9.42 26.71
CA ASP A 674 -17.05 9.73 25.53
C ASP A 674 -17.40 11.23 25.42
N ARG A 675 -17.36 11.97 26.53
CA ARG A 675 -17.52 13.44 26.53
C ARG A 675 -16.23 14.20 26.27
N VAL A 676 -15.15 13.54 25.83
CA VAL A 676 -13.92 14.22 25.37
C VAL A 676 -14.20 15.12 24.15
N LYS A 677 -15.19 14.73 23.34
CA LYS A 677 -15.75 15.55 22.26
C LYS A 677 -16.81 16.52 22.82
N PRO A 678 -16.80 17.81 22.42
CA PRO A 678 -17.82 18.76 22.85
C PRO A 678 -19.18 18.57 22.11
N PRO A 679 -20.28 19.06 22.70
CA PRO A 679 -21.54 19.28 21.99
C PRO A 679 -21.38 20.27 20.82
N LEU A 680 -22.23 20.14 19.79
CA LEU A 680 -22.13 20.94 18.55
C LEU A 680 -22.31 22.46 18.78
N ASP A 681 -23.09 22.86 19.78
CA ASP A 681 -23.35 24.25 20.12
C ASP A 681 -22.31 24.88 21.06
N ALA A 682 -21.34 24.10 21.56
CA ALA A 682 -20.32 24.58 22.48
C ALA A 682 -19.51 25.76 21.90
N PHE A 683 -19.16 25.70 20.61
CA PHE A 683 -18.41 26.73 19.89
C PHE A 683 -19.24 27.43 18.79
N CYS A 684 -20.56 27.24 18.79
CA CYS A 684 -21.48 27.88 17.85
C CYS A 684 -22.78 28.24 18.57
N ASN A 685 -22.78 29.41 19.20
CA ASN A 685 -23.88 29.92 20.01
C ASN A 685 -23.95 31.46 19.95
N ALA A 686 -24.78 32.06 20.82
CA ALA A 686 -24.97 33.51 20.88
C ALA A 686 -23.66 34.31 21.03
N THR A 687 -22.61 33.75 21.62
CA THR A 687 -21.32 34.42 21.86
C THR A 687 -20.61 34.84 20.57
N ASN A 688 -20.70 34.03 19.52
CA ASN A 688 -20.15 34.33 18.19
C ASN A 688 -21.25 34.53 17.14
N ASN A 689 -22.48 34.87 17.56
CA ASN A 689 -23.65 35.03 16.69
C ASN A 689 -23.93 33.79 15.82
N CYS A 690 -23.55 32.60 16.28
CA CYS A 690 -23.66 31.35 15.53
C CYS A 690 -24.83 30.52 16.08
N ASN A 691 -25.47 29.73 15.22
CA ASN A 691 -26.50 28.78 15.61
C ASN A 691 -26.19 27.41 15.00
N SER A 692 -25.90 26.41 15.83
CA SER A 692 -25.55 25.07 15.33
C SER A 692 -26.69 24.35 14.61
N ALA A 693 -27.93 24.82 14.76
CA ALA A 693 -29.09 24.34 13.99
C ALA A 693 -29.21 25.05 12.63
N ASN A 694 -28.81 26.31 12.53
CA ASN A 694 -28.78 27.08 11.28
C ASN A 694 -27.40 27.77 11.13
N PRO A 695 -26.37 27.01 10.72
CA PRO A 695 -25.01 27.51 10.60
C PRO A 695 -24.90 28.73 9.68
N PRO A 696 -23.83 29.52 9.80
CA PRO A 696 -23.64 30.74 9.02
C PRO A 696 -23.75 30.53 7.52
N ASP A 697 -24.66 31.26 6.90
CA ASP A 697 -24.77 31.40 5.44
C ASP A 697 -24.02 32.66 5.02
N CYS A 698 -22.86 32.47 4.40
CA CYS A 698 -21.95 33.55 4.08
C CYS A 698 -21.54 33.54 2.61
N PRO A 699 -21.56 34.70 1.93
CA PRO A 699 -21.25 34.76 0.51
C PRO A 699 -19.75 34.75 0.19
N ASP A 700 -18.91 35.00 1.19
CA ASP A 700 -17.46 35.12 1.05
C ASP A 700 -16.73 34.84 2.39
N ALA A 701 -15.38 34.83 2.32
CA ALA A 701 -14.48 34.64 3.45
C ALA A 701 -14.76 35.64 4.58
N LYS A 702 -14.94 36.90 4.20
CA LYS A 702 -15.05 38.05 5.09
C LYS A 702 -16.31 37.98 5.95
N CYS A 703 -17.38 37.41 5.41
CA CYS A 703 -18.58 37.14 6.19
C CYS A 703 -18.34 36.09 7.29
N TYR A 704 -17.60 35.02 6.98
CA TYR A 704 -17.31 33.96 7.96
C TYR A 704 -16.48 34.46 9.14
N GLU A 705 -15.69 35.53 8.98
CA GLU A 705 -14.94 36.16 10.07
C GLU A 705 -15.82 36.53 11.27
N LYS A 706 -17.07 36.96 11.02
CA LYS A 706 -18.02 37.39 12.07
C LYS A 706 -18.38 36.28 13.04
N TYR A 707 -18.26 35.03 12.62
CA TYR A 707 -18.64 33.82 13.34
C TYR A 707 -17.45 33.05 13.92
N TRP A 708 -16.24 33.60 13.80
CA TRP A 708 -15.08 33.08 14.50
C TRP A 708 -15.36 33.02 15.99
N TRP A 709 -14.98 31.90 16.62
CA TRP A 709 -15.21 31.71 18.03
C TRP A 709 -14.27 32.62 18.83
N ARG A 710 -14.88 33.50 19.64
CA ARG A 710 -14.21 34.54 20.45
C ARG A 710 -14.74 34.64 21.88
N GLY A 711 -15.45 33.60 22.33
CA GLY A 711 -15.97 33.55 23.69
C GLY A 711 -14.85 33.33 24.70
N SER A 712 -14.94 34.03 25.83
CA SER A 712 -13.89 33.98 26.85
C SER A 712 -13.76 32.62 27.53
N ASN A 713 -14.84 31.84 27.60
CA ASN A 713 -14.84 30.46 28.11
C ASN A 713 -15.89 29.59 27.41
N VAL A 714 -15.62 28.30 27.25
CA VAL A 714 -16.57 27.25 26.81
C VAL A 714 -16.59 26.14 27.85
N THR A 715 -17.76 25.70 28.30
CA THR A 715 -17.86 24.63 29.31
C THR A 715 -18.82 23.55 28.87
N TRP A 716 -18.33 22.30 28.76
CA TRP A 716 -19.18 21.10 28.63
C TRP A 716 -18.88 20.05 29.69
N LYS A 717 -17.82 20.23 30.49
CA LYS A 717 -17.48 19.44 31.67
C LYS A 717 -17.32 20.37 32.87
N PRO A 718 -18.43 20.70 33.57
CA PRO A 718 -18.43 21.73 34.61
C PRO A 718 -17.60 21.32 35.84
N SER A 719 -17.46 20.02 36.11
CA SER A 719 -16.74 19.50 37.26
C SER A 719 -15.47 18.77 36.82
N CYS A 720 -14.48 19.49 36.27
CA CYS A 720 -13.27 18.86 35.71
C CYS A 720 -12.46 17.98 36.69
N ALA A 721 -12.65 18.11 38.00
CA ALA A 721 -12.07 17.19 38.98
C ALA A 721 -12.55 15.74 38.78
N THR A 722 -13.79 15.54 38.32
CA THR A 722 -14.39 14.22 38.10
C THR A 722 -14.71 13.92 36.63
N ASP A 723 -14.96 14.96 35.83
CA ASP A 723 -15.47 14.81 34.47
C ASP A 723 -14.35 14.78 33.42
N CYS A 724 -13.26 15.52 33.65
CA CYS A 724 -12.20 15.71 32.67
C CYS A 724 -11.16 14.58 32.73
N GLY A 725 -10.42 14.43 31.63
CA GLY A 725 -9.39 13.42 31.48
C GLY A 725 -8.20 13.70 32.38
N ASN A 726 -7.43 12.66 32.63
CA ASN A 726 -6.23 12.72 33.45
C ASN A 726 -5.08 12.05 32.72
N GLU A 727 -3.90 12.64 32.89
CA GLU A 727 -2.66 12.16 32.31
C GLU A 727 -2.30 10.74 32.78
N SER A 728 -1.68 9.96 31.89
CA SER A 728 -1.16 8.62 32.17
C SER A 728 0.31 8.50 31.75
N ILE A 729 1.27 8.76 32.64
CA ILE A 729 2.69 8.71 32.28
C ILE A 729 3.20 7.25 32.30
N LYS A 730 3.85 6.81 31.23
CA LYS A 730 4.56 5.50 31.19
C LYS A 730 5.86 5.54 31.97
N TYR A 731 6.70 6.52 31.67
CA TYR A 731 8.02 6.68 32.27
C TYR A 731 7.98 7.66 33.44
N VAL A 732 7.28 7.26 34.51
CA VAL A 732 7.05 8.08 35.72
C VAL A 732 8.38 8.47 36.38
N THR A 733 9.32 7.52 36.45
CA THR A 733 10.70 7.79 36.88
C THR A 733 11.54 8.25 35.69
N LEU A 734 12.30 9.34 35.86
CA LEU A 734 13.28 9.79 34.86
C LEU A 734 14.28 8.67 34.59
N ARG A 735 14.59 8.44 33.32
CA ARG A 735 15.48 7.38 32.88
C ARG A 735 16.17 7.77 31.57
N GLU A 736 17.23 7.03 31.27
CA GLU A 736 17.91 7.09 29.98
C GLU A 736 17.00 6.66 28.82
N GLU A 737 17.36 7.17 27.64
CA GLU A 737 16.74 6.89 26.34
C GLU A 737 16.54 5.39 26.10
N PRO A 738 15.31 4.95 25.74
CA PRO A 738 15.04 3.58 25.33
C PRO A 738 15.90 3.13 24.15
N GLY A 739 16.03 1.81 23.98
CA GLY A 739 16.82 1.25 22.87
C GLY A 739 16.23 1.57 21.48
N ARG A 740 17.13 1.61 20.49
CA ARG A 740 16.86 2.03 19.12
C ARG A 740 15.98 1.07 18.31
N GLY A 741 15.86 -0.19 18.72
CA GLY A 741 15.32 -1.26 17.87
C GLY A 741 16.40 -2.30 17.61
N THR A 742 16.20 -3.53 18.04
CA THR A 742 17.08 -4.68 17.84
C THR A 742 16.25 -5.93 17.59
N ARG A 743 16.87 -6.98 17.03
CA ARG A 743 16.17 -8.22 16.64
C ARG A 743 15.00 -7.92 15.69
N LEU A 744 15.29 -7.14 14.65
CA LEU A 744 14.29 -6.77 13.67
C LEU A 744 13.89 -8.01 12.86
N LYS A 745 12.59 -8.20 12.56
CA LYS A 745 12.13 -9.29 11.67
C LYS A 745 12.76 -9.16 10.27
N HIS A 746 12.78 -7.93 9.76
CA HIS A 746 13.40 -7.51 8.50
C HIS A 746 14.17 -6.20 8.71
N GLY A 747 14.98 -5.76 7.76
CA GLY A 747 15.66 -4.47 7.77
C GLY A 747 16.96 -4.43 8.56
N THR A 748 17.47 -5.59 9.00
CA THR A 748 18.80 -5.66 9.62
C THR A 748 19.87 -5.56 8.53
N PRO A 749 20.84 -4.65 8.63
CA PRO A 749 21.89 -4.49 7.61
C PRO A 749 22.86 -5.68 7.61
N GLU A 750 23.44 -5.98 6.45
CA GLU A 750 24.43 -7.03 6.23
C GLU A 750 25.84 -6.44 6.02
N CYS A 751 26.76 -6.73 6.95
CA CYS A 751 28.09 -6.13 6.94
C CYS A 751 29.14 -7.16 6.48
N GLY A 752 29.55 -7.10 5.20
CA GLY A 752 30.71 -7.84 4.69
C GLY A 752 30.44 -9.24 4.14
N ALA A 753 29.24 -9.51 3.62
CA ALA A 753 28.84 -10.83 3.12
C ALA A 753 29.04 -11.03 1.59
N ALA A 754 29.97 -10.32 0.98
CA ALA A 754 30.17 -10.39 -0.46
C ALA A 754 30.75 -11.74 -0.93
N PRO A 755 30.46 -12.15 -2.19
CA PRO A 755 31.08 -13.34 -2.77
C PRO A 755 32.61 -13.28 -2.70
N ALA A 756 33.24 -14.41 -2.39
CA ALA A 756 34.69 -14.48 -2.18
C ALA A 756 35.46 -14.01 -3.43
N GLY A 757 36.40 -13.08 -3.22
CA GLY A 757 37.24 -12.52 -4.29
C GLY A 757 36.54 -11.50 -5.20
N ALA A 758 35.32 -11.08 -4.87
CA ALA A 758 34.59 -10.09 -5.67
C ALA A 758 35.03 -8.65 -5.37
N LEU A 759 34.94 -7.83 -6.41
CA LEU A 759 35.13 -6.39 -6.39
C LEU A 759 33.75 -5.73 -6.29
N ILE A 760 33.44 -5.14 -5.14
CA ILE A 760 32.13 -4.54 -4.85
C ILE A 760 32.11 -3.08 -5.26
N VAL A 761 30.99 -2.64 -5.81
CA VAL A 761 30.64 -1.23 -6.01
C VAL A 761 29.33 -0.99 -5.27
N GLU A 762 29.36 -0.23 -4.18
CA GLU A 762 28.18 0.11 -3.39
C GLU A 762 27.39 1.24 -4.10
N SER A 763 26.14 1.45 -3.70
CA SER A 763 25.29 2.54 -4.23
C SER A 763 25.49 3.89 -3.52
N VAL A 764 26.52 3.99 -2.69
CA VAL A 764 26.90 5.22 -1.99
C VAL A 764 28.38 5.52 -2.20
N PRO A 765 28.83 6.79 -2.08
CA PRO A 765 30.24 7.11 -2.15
C PRO A 765 31.09 6.40 -1.07
N ASP A 766 32.38 6.28 -1.35
CA ASP A 766 33.38 5.81 -0.38
C ASP A 766 33.33 6.59 0.93
N ASN A 767 33.55 5.87 2.03
CA ASN A 767 33.70 6.37 3.39
C ASN A 767 32.50 7.18 3.90
N VAL A 768 31.30 6.83 3.44
CA VAL A 768 30.05 7.42 3.93
C VAL A 768 29.59 6.63 5.15
N ASP A 769 29.34 7.34 6.26
CA ASP A 769 28.68 6.75 7.43
C ASP A 769 27.28 6.27 7.05
N THR A 770 27.01 4.98 7.20
CA THR A 770 25.68 4.40 6.95
C THR A 770 24.78 4.45 8.19
N TYR A 771 25.32 4.94 9.32
CA TYR A 771 24.63 5.11 10.60
C TYR A 771 23.95 3.82 11.10
N SER A 772 24.48 2.69 10.65
CA SER A 772 24.08 1.32 10.92
C SER A 772 25.15 0.59 11.74
N SER A 773 24.95 -0.69 12.02
CA SER A 773 25.99 -1.53 12.64
C SER A 773 27.20 -1.79 11.72
N CYS A 774 27.09 -1.49 10.42
CA CYS A 774 28.20 -1.65 9.47
C CYS A 774 29.21 -0.49 9.53
N GLY A 775 28.88 0.62 10.19
CA GLY A 775 29.76 1.78 10.31
C GLY A 775 29.76 2.62 9.03
N SER A 776 30.88 2.61 8.31
CA SER A 776 31.08 3.37 7.07
C SER A 776 31.17 2.41 5.89
N SER A 777 30.68 2.83 4.70
CA SER A 777 30.71 2.04 3.46
C SER A 777 32.11 1.50 3.10
N GLY A 778 33.16 2.20 3.52
CA GLY A 778 34.54 1.78 3.26
C GLY A 778 35.02 2.30 1.91
N THR A 779 35.91 1.57 1.24
CA THR A 779 36.39 1.94 -0.10
C THR A 779 35.91 0.91 -1.11
N ASP A 780 35.22 1.37 -2.13
CA ASP A 780 34.67 0.53 -3.18
C ASP A 780 35.68 0.27 -4.29
N ALA A 781 35.39 -0.74 -5.12
CA ALA A 781 36.18 -1.03 -6.30
C ALA A 781 35.80 -0.14 -7.51
N GLY A 782 34.89 0.82 -7.35
CA GLY A 782 34.30 1.58 -8.44
C GLY A 782 33.50 2.80 -7.97
N SER A 783 32.45 3.15 -8.72
CA SER A 783 31.58 4.28 -8.44
C SER A 783 30.14 4.02 -8.87
N PHE A 784 29.19 4.60 -8.17
CA PHE A 784 27.77 4.60 -8.52
C PHE A 784 27.28 6.00 -8.89
N GLN A 785 26.35 6.09 -9.85
CA GLN A 785 25.75 7.34 -10.29
C GLN A 785 24.29 7.13 -10.69
N PHE A 786 23.41 8.02 -10.23
CA PHE A 786 22.05 8.13 -10.74
C PHE A 786 21.98 9.00 -12.01
N THR A 787 20.94 8.79 -12.80
CA THR A 787 20.50 9.70 -13.87
C THR A 787 18.99 9.92 -13.72
N PHE A 788 18.61 11.18 -13.52
CA PHE A 788 17.23 11.65 -13.46
C PHE A 788 16.89 12.41 -14.74
N HIS A 789 15.70 12.16 -15.28
CA HIS A 789 15.25 12.80 -16.51
C HIS A 789 14.33 14.00 -16.21
N PRO A 790 14.54 15.15 -16.86
CA PRO A 790 13.79 16.36 -16.53
C PRO A 790 12.35 16.32 -17.06
N ASN A 791 11.41 16.90 -16.32
CA ASN A 791 10.10 17.24 -16.85
C ASN A 791 10.24 18.42 -17.83
N PRO A 792 9.97 18.23 -19.14
CA PRO A 792 10.10 19.30 -20.14
C PRO A 792 9.13 20.48 -19.90
N ALA A 793 8.06 20.27 -19.13
CA ALA A 793 7.09 21.31 -18.78
C ALA A 793 7.49 22.16 -17.55
N ALA A 794 8.52 21.76 -16.80
CA ALA A 794 9.00 22.47 -15.61
C ALA A 794 9.89 23.68 -15.96
N THR A 795 9.34 24.64 -16.72
CA THR A 795 10.06 25.84 -17.17
C THR A 795 9.60 27.08 -16.39
N GLY A 796 10.50 27.68 -15.58
CA GLY A 796 10.22 28.93 -14.86
C GLY A 796 10.79 28.99 -13.44
N PRO A 797 10.83 30.18 -12.80
CA PRO A 797 11.37 30.33 -11.46
C PRO A 797 10.51 29.61 -10.41
N GLY A 798 11.14 28.85 -9.52
CA GLY A 798 10.46 28.13 -8.45
C GLY A 798 9.80 26.81 -8.86
N LEU A 799 10.10 26.30 -10.07
CA LEU A 799 9.75 24.95 -10.52
C LEU A 799 11.00 24.06 -10.50
N GLY A 800 10.84 22.81 -10.02
CA GLY A 800 11.91 21.81 -10.02
C GLY A 800 11.79 20.86 -11.23
N PRO A 801 12.88 20.53 -11.94
CA PRO A 801 12.81 19.73 -13.16
C PRO A 801 12.79 18.21 -12.93
N PHE A 802 13.28 17.70 -11.79
CA PHE A 802 13.50 16.25 -11.58
C PHE A 802 12.50 15.65 -10.60
N GLU A 803 11.29 15.36 -11.08
CA GLU A 803 10.17 14.85 -10.27
C GLU A 803 10.48 13.48 -9.64
N ALA A 804 11.21 12.62 -10.35
CA ALA A 804 11.60 11.29 -9.87
C ALA A 804 12.38 11.30 -8.54
N LYS A 805 13.09 12.39 -8.21
CA LYS A 805 13.78 12.52 -6.91
C LYS A 805 12.82 12.51 -5.72
N GLY A 806 11.56 12.93 -5.94
CA GLY A 806 10.51 12.86 -4.92
C GLY A 806 10.10 11.44 -4.56
N ASP A 807 10.23 10.50 -5.50
CA ASP A 807 9.91 9.07 -5.36
C ASP A 807 11.13 8.20 -5.03
N LEU A 808 12.32 8.80 -4.96
CA LEU A 808 13.54 8.12 -4.54
C LEU A 808 13.68 8.15 -3.03
N HIS A 809 13.96 6.99 -2.44
CA HIS A 809 14.10 6.80 -1.01
C HIS A 809 15.43 6.11 -0.67
N GLN A 810 15.93 6.32 0.55
CA GLN A 810 17.11 5.68 1.10
C GLN A 810 16.82 5.07 2.46
N ILE A 811 17.41 3.91 2.73
CA ILE A 811 17.20 3.14 3.96
C ILE A 811 18.54 2.65 4.50
N GLY A 812 18.71 2.72 5.82
CA GLY A 812 19.82 2.11 6.54
C GLY A 812 19.59 0.62 6.78
N GLY A 813 19.73 -0.17 5.72
CA GLY A 813 19.57 -1.63 5.67
C GLY A 813 20.42 -2.21 4.53
N GLY A 814 20.17 -3.42 4.07
CA GLY A 814 20.88 -3.96 2.89
C GLY A 814 22.37 -4.23 3.13
N GLN A 815 23.11 -4.46 2.04
CA GLN A 815 24.56 -4.64 2.05
C GLN A 815 25.27 -3.31 2.38
N GLY A 816 26.32 -3.38 3.19
CA GLY A 816 27.06 -2.19 3.64
C GLY A 816 26.27 -1.28 4.59
N GLY A 817 24.98 -1.59 4.83
CA GLY A 817 24.08 -0.85 5.69
C GLY A 817 23.41 0.36 5.05
N HIS A 818 23.40 0.46 3.71
CA HIS A 818 22.62 1.44 2.97
C HIS A 818 22.11 0.88 1.64
N PHE A 819 20.84 1.14 1.30
CA PHE A 819 20.35 0.99 -0.06
C PHE A 819 19.37 2.10 -0.42
N TRP A 820 19.13 2.26 -1.73
CA TRP A 820 18.08 3.10 -2.28
C TRP A 820 16.92 2.26 -2.79
N TYR A 821 15.69 2.78 -2.73
CA TYR A 821 14.56 2.18 -3.44
C TYR A 821 13.64 3.23 -4.03
N THR A 822 12.84 2.81 -5.00
CA THR A 822 11.73 3.57 -5.60
C THR A 822 10.67 2.60 -6.12
N HIS A 823 9.63 3.12 -6.75
CA HIS A 823 8.56 2.30 -7.32
C HIS A 823 8.75 2.07 -8.83
N THR A 824 8.39 0.88 -9.29
CA THR A 824 8.46 0.49 -10.71
C THR A 824 7.35 1.13 -11.54
N ARG A 825 7.67 1.60 -12.75
CA ARG A 825 6.75 2.41 -13.59
C ARG A 825 6.81 2.07 -15.07
N ASP A 826 5.65 1.91 -15.68
CA ASP A 826 5.49 1.85 -17.14
C ASP A 826 5.27 3.24 -17.75
N THR A 827 5.03 3.30 -19.06
CA THR A 827 4.76 4.56 -19.78
C THR A 827 3.45 5.25 -19.35
N ALA A 828 2.42 4.48 -18.97
CA ALA A 828 1.15 5.04 -18.51
C ALA A 828 1.27 5.69 -17.12
N HIS A 829 2.27 5.28 -16.35
CA HIS A 829 2.56 5.74 -14.99
C HIS A 829 3.79 6.65 -14.90
N LEU A 830 4.03 7.41 -15.97
CA LEU A 830 5.09 8.43 -16.12
C LEU A 830 6.53 7.88 -16.15
N GLY A 831 6.70 6.56 -16.18
CA GLY A 831 7.96 5.85 -16.45
C GLY A 831 8.19 5.64 -17.94
N GLY A 832 9.08 4.71 -18.29
CA GLY A 832 9.50 4.48 -19.67
C GLY A 832 10.84 5.13 -20.00
N PRO A 833 11.40 4.87 -21.20
CA PRO A 833 12.73 5.36 -21.57
C PRO A 833 12.83 6.89 -21.47
N LYS A 834 13.67 7.37 -20.56
CA LYS A 834 13.94 8.80 -20.31
C LYS A 834 12.71 9.63 -19.90
N ALA A 835 11.68 8.99 -19.36
CA ALA A 835 10.51 9.69 -18.84
C ALA A 835 10.81 10.36 -17.49
N ARG A 836 9.99 11.34 -17.11
CA ARG A 836 10.26 12.23 -15.96
C ARG A 836 10.22 11.56 -14.58
N MET A 837 9.61 10.37 -14.46
CA MET A 837 9.64 9.54 -13.25
C MET A 837 10.63 8.37 -13.35
N THR A 838 11.40 8.30 -14.44
CA THR A 838 12.42 7.28 -14.65
C THR A 838 13.72 7.64 -13.92
N ILE A 839 14.28 6.65 -13.25
CA ILE A 839 15.56 6.72 -12.55
C ILE A 839 16.43 5.60 -13.08
N ASP A 840 17.62 5.95 -13.56
CA ASP A 840 18.64 4.98 -13.96
C ASP A 840 19.80 5.05 -12.97
N GLY A 841 20.13 3.94 -12.31
CA GLY A 841 21.31 3.80 -11.45
C GLY A 841 22.38 2.98 -12.14
N THR A 842 23.61 3.48 -12.19
CA THR A 842 24.74 2.82 -12.88
C THR A 842 25.91 2.59 -11.93
N TRP A 843 26.27 1.32 -11.73
CA TRP A 843 27.52 0.92 -11.10
C TRP A 843 28.61 0.79 -12.17
N THR A 844 29.76 1.43 -11.95
CA THR A 844 30.94 1.37 -12.82
C THR A 844 32.12 0.84 -12.05
N LEU A 845 32.72 -0.26 -12.53
CA LEU A 845 33.94 -0.80 -11.93
C LEU A 845 35.13 0.10 -12.28
N GLY A 846 35.95 0.48 -11.29
CA GLY A 846 37.10 1.38 -11.45
C GLY A 846 38.31 0.76 -12.15
N ARG A 847 38.19 -0.50 -12.62
CA ARG A 847 39.24 -1.23 -13.33
C ARG A 847 38.63 -2.17 -14.38
N ASN A 848 39.43 -2.51 -15.38
CA ASN A 848 39.03 -3.51 -16.36
C ASN A 848 39.28 -4.92 -15.82
N VAL A 849 38.41 -5.85 -16.20
CA VAL A 849 38.55 -7.30 -16.02
C VAL A 849 38.23 -7.95 -17.38
N GLU A 850 38.71 -9.17 -17.63
CA GLU A 850 38.34 -9.87 -18.87
C GLU A 850 37.07 -10.71 -18.65
N TRP A 851 37.16 -11.80 -17.90
CA TRP A 851 35.99 -12.60 -17.53
C TRP A 851 35.60 -12.27 -16.09
N ALA A 852 34.32 -12.03 -15.84
CA ALA A 852 33.82 -11.88 -14.49
C ALA A 852 32.38 -12.40 -14.34
N ARG A 853 32.11 -13.00 -13.19
CA ARG A 853 30.75 -13.23 -12.71
C ARG A 853 30.22 -11.93 -12.08
N VAL A 854 28.99 -11.55 -12.42
CA VAL A 854 28.37 -10.32 -11.95
C VAL A 854 27.23 -10.69 -11.01
N PHE A 855 27.19 -10.03 -9.86
CA PHE A 855 26.11 -10.16 -8.88
C PHE A 855 25.47 -8.80 -8.61
N ALA A 856 24.18 -8.82 -8.26
CA ALA A 856 23.48 -7.71 -7.64
C ALA A 856 23.01 -8.13 -6.25
N HIS A 857 23.13 -7.25 -5.26
CA HIS A 857 22.56 -7.50 -3.93
C HIS A 857 21.09 -7.10 -3.90
N MET A 858 20.27 -7.95 -3.30
CA MET A 858 18.84 -7.72 -3.05
C MET A 858 18.65 -7.49 -1.56
N PRO A 859 18.20 -6.30 -1.13
CA PRO A 859 17.87 -6.06 0.27
C PRO A 859 16.61 -6.84 0.68
N ASP A 860 16.48 -7.11 1.97
CA ASP A 860 15.31 -7.83 2.51
C ASP A 860 14.01 -7.00 2.56
N THR A 861 14.12 -5.70 2.28
CA THR A 861 13.05 -4.70 2.26
C THR A 861 13.24 -3.78 1.05
N GLY A 862 12.14 -3.31 0.45
CA GLY A 862 12.19 -2.35 -0.67
C GLY A 862 12.63 -2.95 -2.02
N ALA A 863 12.63 -4.27 -2.16
CA ALA A 863 12.93 -4.99 -3.41
C ALA A 863 11.87 -6.06 -3.66
N HIS A 864 10.81 -5.69 -4.40
CA HIS A 864 9.60 -6.52 -4.55
C HIS A 864 9.28 -6.85 -6.02
N THR A 865 9.83 -6.10 -6.98
CA THR A 865 9.55 -6.33 -8.40
C THR A 865 10.01 -7.69 -8.91
N GLN A 866 9.22 -8.25 -9.82
CA GLN A 866 9.48 -9.51 -10.53
C GLN A 866 10.16 -9.30 -11.90
N GLN A 867 10.40 -8.04 -12.29
CA GLN A 867 10.96 -7.65 -13.59
C GLN A 867 12.15 -6.68 -13.50
N ALA A 868 12.97 -6.75 -12.44
CA ALA A 868 14.12 -5.86 -12.33
C ALA A 868 15.06 -6.00 -13.54
N HIS A 869 15.21 -4.93 -14.32
CA HIS A 869 15.94 -4.93 -15.58
C HIS A 869 17.36 -4.42 -15.42
N TYR A 870 18.30 -5.36 -15.37
CA TYR A 870 19.74 -5.07 -15.35
C TYR A 870 20.31 -5.07 -16.76
N VAL A 871 21.10 -4.06 -17.10
CA VAL A 871 21.86 -3.98 -18.36
C VAL A 871 23.35 -4.01 -18.05
N ILE A 872 24.01 -5.10 -18.43
CA ILE A 872 25.45 -5.30 -18.28
C ILE A 872 26.15 -4.75 -19.52
N LYS A 873 27.02 -3.74 -19.32
CA LYS A 873 27.69 -2.99 -20.38
C LYS A 873 29.20 -3.20 -20.37
N GLY A 874 29.83 -2.92 -21.51
CA GLY A 874 31.27 -3.16 -21.71
C GLY A 874 31.59 -4.62 -22.08
N VAL A 875 30.57 -5.44 -22.36
CA VAL A 875 30.67 -6.85 -22.73
C VAL A 875 30.99 -7.00 -24.22
N ALA A 876 31.72 -8.06 -24.57
CA ALA A 876 32.00 -8.44 -25.94
C ALA A 876 30.69 -8.69 -26.72
N GLY A 877 30.57 -8.10 -27.92
CA GLY A 877 29.38 -8.28 -28.75
C GLY A 877 28.15 -7.51 -28.26
N GLY A 878 28.32 -6.44 -27.48
CA GLY A 878 27.24 -5.52 -27.10
C GLY A 878 26.74 -5.69 -25.66
N GLU A 879 25.73 -4.91 -25.31
CA GLU A 879 25.10 -4.95 -23.99
C GLU A 879 24.37 -6.29 -23.75
N ARG A 880 24.16 -6.64 -22.49
CA ARG A 880 23.39 -7.83 -22.08
C ARG A 880 22.30 -7.41 -21.13
N HIS A 881 21.07 -7.78 -21.46
CA HIS A 881 19.89 -7.48 -20.65
C HIS A 881 19.60 -8.68 -19.77
N ARG A 882 19.24 -8.47 -18.50
CA ARG A 882 18.84 -9.50 -17.55
C ARG A 882 17.65 -9.03 -16.75
N TYR A 883 16.62 -9.86 -16.67
CA TYR A 883 15.47 -9.64 -15.82
C TYR A 883 15.49 -10.60 -14.65
N VAL A 884 15.27 -10.07 -13.45
CA VAL A 884 15.39 -10.82 -12.20
C VAL A 884 14.18 -10.54 -11.31
N ASN A 885 13.66 -11.59 -10.69
CA ASN A 885 12.71 -11.47 -9.60
C ASN A 885 13.47 -11.16 -8.30
N THR A 886 13.19 -10.01 -7.70
CA THR A 886 13.96 -9.45 -6.57
C THR A 886 13.39 -9.79 -5.21
N HIS A 887 12.20 -10.40 -5.16
CA HIS A 887 11.42 -10.53 -3.94
C HIS A 887 11.87 -11.72 -3.06
N HIS A 888 13.11 -11.71 -2.59
CA HIS A 888 13.70 -12.78 -1.79
C HIS A 888 13.37 -12.71 -0.28
N SER A 889 12.89 -11.55 0.20
CA SER A 889 12.57 -11.28 1.62
C SER A 889 13.73 -11.50 2.60
N LYS A 890 14.98 -11.46 2.10
CA LYS A 890 16.23 -11.57 2.85
C LYS A 890 17.34 -10.87 2.07
N ASN A 891 18.35 -10.35 2.79
CA ASN A 891 19.55 -9.82 2.16
C ASN A 891 20.27 -10.96 1.43
N THR A 892 20.49 -10.82 0.11
CA THR A 892 21.08 -11.89 -0.69
C THR A 892 21.77 -11.39 -1.95
N TRP A 893 22.86 -12.04 -2.35
CA TRP A 893 23.52 -11.81 -3.63
C TRP A 893 22.94 -12.70 -4.72
N VAL A 894 22.42 -12.10 -5.78
CA VAL A 894 21.87 -12.80 -6.95
C VAL A 894 22.85 -12.70 -8.12
N GLU A 895 23.17 -13.84 -8.72
CA GLU A 895 24.02 -13.91 -9.92
C GLU A 895 23.24 -13.43 -11.15
N LEU A 896 23.74 -12.37 -11.80
CA LEU A 896 23.23 -11.89 -13.09
C LEU A 896 23.81 -12.69 -14.27
N GLY A 897 24.91 -13.41 -14.05
CA GLY A 897 25.58 -14.27 -15.02
C GLY A 897 27.08 -13.97 -15.17
N VAL A 898 27.73 -14.70 -16.08
CA VAL A 898 29.16 -14.54 -16.37
C VAL A 898 29.38 -13.91 -17.73
N TYR A 899 30.21 -12.88 -17.78
CA TYR A 899 30.41 -12.07 -18.98
C TYR A 899 31.88 -11.85 -19.31
N ARG A 900 32.17 -11.75 -20.61
CA ARG A 900 33.46 -11.28 -21.13
C ARG A 900 33.43 -9.79 -21.37
N PHE A 901 34.13 -9.03 -20.56
CA PHE A 901 34.30 -7.60 -20.73
C PHE A 901 35.46 -7.29 -21.69
N THR A 902 35.20 -6.33 -22.59
CA THR A 902 36.18 -5.76 -23.53
C THR A 902 36.34 -4.25 -23.34
N GLY A 903 35.42 -3.63 -22.59
CA GLY A 903 35.52 -2.27 -22.07
C GLY A 903 35.38 -2.24 -20.55
N THR A 904 35.18 -1.05 -20.00
CA THR A 904 34.95 -0.86 -18.56
C THR A 904 33.64 -1.53 -18.14
N PRO A 905 33.65 -2.47 -17.18
CA PRO A 905 32.45 -3.13 -16.69
C PRO A 905 31.49 -2.13 -16.05
N ARG A 906 30.23 -2.16 -16.48
CA ARG A 906 29.14 -1.39 -15.89
C ARG A 906 27.88 -2.23 -15.79
N VAL A 907 27.07 -1.95 -14.77
CA VAL A 907 25.71 -2.49 -14.63
C VAL A 907 24.78 -1.32 -14.43
N GLU A 908 23.71 -1.26 -15.22
CA GLU A 908 22.64 -0.26 -15.12
C GLU A 908 21.36 -0.94 -14.68
N LEU A 909 20.60 -0.31 -13.78
CA LEU A 909 19.27 -0.72 -13.37
C LEU A 909 18.34 0.48 -13.46
N THR A 910 17.18 0.29 -14.08
CA THR A 910 16.12 1.29 -14.21
C THR A 910 14.89 0.90 -13.39
N ASN A 911 14.10 1.87 -12.92
CA ASN A 911 12.79 1.59 -12.33
C ASN A 911 11.69 1.40 -13.38
N THR A 912 12.01 1.39 -14.67
CA THR A 912 11.04 1.09 -15.72
C THR A 912 10.82 -0.41 -15.85
N THR A 913 9.58 -0.88 -15.66
CA THR A 913 9.16 -2.26 -15.95
C THR A 913 7.89 -2.25 -16.80
N ASP A 914 7.63 -3.35 -17.52
CA ASP A 914 6.48 -3.42 -18.43
C ASP A 914 5.14 -3.63 -17.70
N ASP A 915 5.20 -3.97 -16.41
CA ASP A 915 4.07 -4.09 -15.50
C ASP A 915 4.02 -2.99 -14.41
N GLY A 916 4.90 -1.98 -14.52
CA GLY A 916 5.12 -0.98 -13.48
C GLY A 916 3.93 -0.05 -13.28
N THR A 917 3.25 -0.18 -12.14
CA THR A 917 2.08 0.62 -11.75
C THR A 917 2.37 1.64 -10.65
N ALA A 918 3.64 1.76 -10.25
CA ALA A 918 4.15 2.56 -9.13
C ALA A 918 3.80 2.01 -7.74
N ASP A 919 3.56 0.70 -7.62
CA ASP A 919 3.23 0.03 -6.36
C ASP A 919 4.26 -1.02 -5.93
N GLU A 920 5.01 -1.59 -6.87
CA GLU A 920 6.07 -2.57 -6.56
C GLU A 920 7.42 -1.86 -6.46
N ASP A 921 8.20 -2.20 -5.44
CA ASP A 921 9.48 -1.57 -5.16
C ASP A 921 10.63 -2.20 -5.96
N ILE A 922 11.61 -1.36 -6.30
CA ILE A 922 12.88 -1.73 -6.91
C ILE A 922 14.02 -1.01 -6.18
N ALA A 923 15.10 -1.74 -5.90
CA ALA A 923 16.21 -1.26 -5.09
C ALA A 923 17.54 -1.18 -5.84
N TRP A 924 18.34 -0.16 -5.50
CA TRP A 924 19.77 -0.06 -5.79
C TRP A 924 20.54 -0.21 -4.48
N ASP A 925 21.19 -1.36 -4.29
CA ASP A 925 22.04 -1.64 -3.14
C ASP A 925 23.51 -1.71 -3.57
N ALA A 926 23.96 -2.86 -4.10
CA ALA A 926 25.34 -3.06 -4.51
C ALA A 926 25.48 -4.00 -5.71
N VAL A 927 26.58 -3.85 -6.47
CA VAL A 927 26.98 -4.79 -7.53
C VAL A 927 28.37 -5.32 -7.25
N ALA A 928 28.57 -6.62 -7.41
CA ALA A 928 29.85 -7.27 -7.23
C ALA A 928 30.35 -7.93 -8.52
N PHE A 929 31.61 -7.69 -8.87
CA PHE A 929 32.29 -8.31 -10.01
C PHE A 929 33.33 -9.28 -9.48
N GLN A 930 33.10 -10.59 -9.66
CA GLN A 930 34.05 -11.62 -9.29
C GLN A 930 34.91 -11.99 -10.52
N PRO A 931 36.18 -11.59 -10.58
CA PRO A 931 37.04 -11.91 -11.72
C PRO A 931 37.26 -13.42 -11.83
N LEU A 932 37.22 -13.94 -13.05
CA LEU A 932 37.49 -15.33 -13.38
C LEU A 932 38.74 -15.42 -14.26
N SER A 933 39.47 -16.54 -14.17
CA SER A 933 40.66 -16.78 -14.99
C SER A 933 40.34 -17.03 -16.47
N GLY A 934 39.07 -17.28 -16.81
CA GLY A 934 38.59 -17.48 -18.17
C GLY A 934 37.09 -17.78 -18.20
N LYS A 935 36.58 -18.09 -19.39
CA LYS A 935 35.19 -18.53 -19.58
C LYS A 935 34.94 -19.83 -18.79
N PRO A 936 33.88 -19.90 -17.96
CA PRO A 936 33.48 -21.16 -17.36
C PRO A 936 33.22 -22.23 -18.41
N LYS A 937 33.61 -23.47 -18.10
CA LYS A 937 33.48 -24.61 -19.01
C LYS A 937 32.00 -24.89 -19.34
N HIS A 938 31.11 -24.61 -18.41
CA HIS A 938 29.69 -24.85 -18.53
C HIS A 938 28.91 -23.54 -18.33
N MET A 939 28.19 -23.12 -19.37
CA MET A 939 27.20 -22.04 -19.34
C MET A 939 25.84 -22.69 -19.54
N VAL A 940 25.04 -22.79 -18.48
CA VAL A 940 23.88 -23.68 -18.43
C VAL A 940 22.62 -22.91 -18.11
N VAL A 941 21.57 -23.11 -18.92
CA VAL A 941 20.24 -22.55 -18.67
C VAL A 941 19.26 -23.69 -18.43
N ALA A 942 18.56 -23.66 -17.29
CA ALA A 942 17.42 -24.51 -17.01
C ALA A 942 16.13 -23.68 -17.12
N MET A 943 15.25 -24.09 -18.03
CA MET A 943 14.02 -23.38 -18.37
C MET A 943 12.89 -24.38 -18.64
N GLY A 944 11.65 -23.94 -18.75
CA GLY A 944 10.50 -24.80 -18.97
C GLY A 944 9.43 -24.70 -17.90
N ASP A 945 8.62 -25.75 -17.77
CA ASP A 945 7.47 -25.80 -16.87
C ASP A 945 7.78 -26.34 -15.47
N SER A 946 6.73 -26.77 -14.76
CA SER A 946 6.76 -27.32 -13.40
C SER A 946 7.65 -28.55 -13.23
N TYR A 947 7.79 -29.39 -14.26
CA TYR A 947 8.66 -30.56 -14.22
C TYR A 947 10.14 -30.16 -14.23
N THR A 948 10.50 -29.02 -14.82
CA THR A 948 11.85 -28.45 -14.70
C THR A 948 12.02 -27.60 -13.44
N SER A 949 11.01 -26.81 -13.04
CA SER A 949 11.10 -25.96 -11.83
C SER A 949 11.27 -26.80 -10.55
N GLY A 950 10.74 -28.03 -10.55
CA GLY A 950 10.81 -28.95 -9.43
C GLY A 950 9.58 -28.90 -8.52
N GLU A 951 8.43 -28.50 -9.05
CA GLU A 951 7.13 -28.68 -8.40
C GLU A 951 6.99 -30.13 -7.89
N GLY A 952 6.50 -30.31 -6.68
CA GLY A 952 6.41 -31.61 -5.99
C GLY A 952 7.67 -32.04 -5.24
N ALA A 953 8.82 -31.38 -5.43
CA ALA A 953 10.08 -31.72 -4.74
C ALA A 953 10.33 -30.91 -3.46
N GLY A 954 9.44 -29.97 -3.12
CA GLY A 954 9.49 -29.14 -1.91
C GLY A 954 10.64 -28.13 -1.88
N SER A 955 10.77 -27.40 -0.77
CA SER A 955 11.85 -26.42 -0.52
C SER A 955 11.95 -25.29 -1.55
N TYR A 956 10.82 -24.85 -2.10
CA TYR A 956 10.78 -23.79 -3.11
C TYR A 956 11.42 -22.49 -2.63
N SER A 957 12.08 -21.78 -3.55
CA SER A 957 12.68 -20.50 -3.23
C SER A 957 11.60 -19.45 -2.91
N PRO A 958 11.80 -18.59 -1.89
CA PRO A 958 10.77 -17.66 -1.44
C PRO A 958 10.23 -16.74 -2.55
N GLU A 959 11.11 -16.25 -3.41
CA GLU A 959 10.74 -15.36 -4.52
C GLU A 959 9.86 -16.03 -5.57
N SER A 960 9.90 -17.36 -5.67
CA SER A 960 9.13 -18.15 -6.63
C SER A 960 7.92 -18.87 -6.02
N ASN A 961 7.68 -18.72 -4.72
CA ASN A 961 6.63 -19.43 -4.00
C ASN A 961 6.02 -18.53 -2.92
N ARG A 962 5.18 -17.59 -3.34
CA ARG A 962 4.68 -16.55 -2.44
C ARG A 962 3.36 -15.94 -2.84
N ASP A 963 2.71 -15.34 -1.85
CA ASP A 963 1.65 -14.35 -1.93
C ASP A 963 0.44 -14.81 -2.74
N HIS A 964 -0.01 -16.05 -2.54
CA HIS A 964 -1.18 -16.56 -3.24
C HIS A 964 -2.40 -15.64 -3.10
N GLY A 965 -3.10 -15.46 -4.21
CA GLY A 965 -4.29 -14.61 -4.28
C GLY A 965 -3.98 -13.11 -4.19
N LYS A 966 -2.73 -12.71 -3.98
CA LYS A 966 -2.30 -11.30 -4.08
C LYS A 966 -1.74 -11.04 -5.47
N SER A 967 -1.59 -9.78 -5.80
CA SER A 967 -0.95 -9.37 -7.04
C SER A 967 0.53 -9.67 -7.16
N THR A 968 1.20 -9.91 -6.02
CA THR A 968 2.59 -10.33 -5.97
C THR A 968 2.72 -11.84 -6.05
N TRP A 969 1.61 -12.55 -6.29
CA TRP A 969 1.57 -14.02 -6.35
C TRP A 969 2.62 -14.52 -7.32
N ASN A 970 3.50 -15.38 -6.84
CA ASN A 970 4.42 -16.14 -7.66
C ASN A 970 4.37 -17.60 -7.27
N ALA A 971 4.01 -18.44 -8.22
CA ALA A 971 4.05 -19.88 -8.04
C ALA A 971 4.95 -20.57 -9.05
N CYS A 972 6.01 -19.92 -9.55
CA CYS A 972 6.99 -20.60 -10.40
C CYS A 972 7.64 -21.81 -9.70
N ARG A 973 7.72 -21.76 -8.36
CA ARG A 973 8.06 -22.84 -7.43
C ARG A 973 9.32 -23.57 -7.86
N ARG A 974 10.41 -22.81 -7.94
CA ARG A 974 11.76 -23.30 -8.26
C ARG A 974 12.37 -23.95 -7.02
N SER A 975 12.69 -25.24 -7.13
CA SER A 975 13.21 -26.03 -6.02
C SER A 975 14.74 -26.23 -6.13
N PRO A 976 15.49 -26.17 -5.01
CA PRO A 976 16.86 -26.64 -4.97
C PRO A 976 16.98 -28.14 -5.27
N ASN A 977 15.87 -28.90 -5.14
CA ASN A 977 15.78 -30.32 -5.45
C ASN A 977 15.36 -30.62 -6.90
N ALA A 978 15.19 -29.60 -7.73
CA ALA A 978 14.85 -29.76 -9.15
C ALA A 978 15.90 -30.61 -9.88
N TRP A 979 15.45 -31.40 -10.87
CA TRP A 979 16.33 -32.32 -11.58
C TRP A 979 17.54 -31.64 -12.26
N PRO A 980 17.44 -30.43 -12.86
CA PRO A 980 18.60 -29.79 -13.48
C PRO A 980 19.72 -29.52 -12.48
N ARG A 981 19.36 -29.23 -11.21
CA ARG A 981 20.31 -29.00 -10.12
C ARG A 981 20.95 -30.29 -9.59
N LYS A 982 20.37 -31.46 -9.86
CA LYS A 982 20.90 -32.78 -9.48
C LYS A 982 21.81 -33.41 -10.54
N VAL A 983 21.85 -32.84 -11.75
CA VAL A 983 22.73 -33.32 -12.83
C VAL A 983 24.21 -33.09 -12.47
N THR A 984 25.07 -34.06 -12.76
CA THR A 984 26.53 -33.89 -12.76
C THR A 984 27.00 -33.73 -14.21
N LEU A 985 27.59 -32.57 -14.52
CA LEU A 985 28.00 -32.25 -15.88
C LEU A 985 29.29 -32.99 -16.28
N PRO A 986 29.55 -33.18 -17.59
CA PRO A 986 30.75 -33.87 -18.06
C PRO A 986 32.07 -33.27 -17.55
N GLY A 987 32.84 -34.09 -16.82
CA GLY A 987 34.11 -33.70 -16.22
C GLY A 987 33.99 -32.93 -14.90
N GLN A 988 32.79 -32.87 -14.30
CA GLN A 988 32.57 -32.38 -12.95
C GLN A 988 32.33 -33.56 -11.99
N THR A 989 32.64 -33.37 -10.70
CA THR A 989 32.37 -34.35 -9.64
C THR A 989 31.21 -33.94 -8.73
N LYS A 990 30.85 -32.66 -8.74
CA LYS A 990 29.71 -32.10 -8.01
C LYS A 990 28.53 -31.90 -8.96
N SER A 991 27.32 -31.91 -8.42
CA SER A 991 26.12 -31.57 -9.19
C SER A 991 26.10 -30.08 -9.55
N VAL A 992 25.28 -29.73 -10.56
CA VAL A 992 25.00 -28.34 -10.96
C VAL A 992 24.61 -27.48 -9.77
N GLY A 993 23.70 -27.97 -8.91
CA GLY A 993 23.25 -27.24 -7.73
C GLY A 993 24.39 -26.96 -6.75
N ALA A 994 25.22 -27.97 -6.45
CA ALA A 994 26.36 -27.80 -5.55
C ALA A 994 27.43 -26.86 -6.12
N LEU A 995 27.64 -26.85 -7.43
CA LEU A 995 28.55 -25.91 -8.09
C LEU A 995 27.98 -24.48 -8.06
N ALA A 996 26.71 -24.31 -8.42
CA ALA A 996 26.00 -23.02 -8.40
C ALA A 996 25.99 -22.40 -7.00
N ASP A 997 25.64 -23.16 -5.97
CA ASP A 997 25.58 -22.68 -4.58
C ASP A 997 26.95 -22.29 -4.01
N SER A 998 28.02 -22.83 -4.61
CA SER A 998 29.41 -22.48 -4.26
C SER A 998 30.04 -21.44 -5.18
N PHE A 999 29.30 -20.93 -6.17
CA PHE A 999 29.79 -20.06 -7.23
C PHE A 999 31.08 -20.60 -7.89
N ASP A 1000 31.10 -21.90 -8.20
CA ASP A 1000 32.29 -22.55 -8.75
C ASP A 1000 32.71 -21.92 -10.10
N PRO A 1001 33.99 -21.57 -10.33
CA PRO A 1001 34.43 -20.92 -11.56
C PRO A 1001 34.22 -21.74 -12.84
N ALA A 1002 33.92 -23.03 -12.73
CA ALA A 1002 33.63 -23.89 -13.88
C ALA A 1002 32.19 -23.77 -14.41
N LEU A 1003 31.27 -23.12 -13.68
CA LEU A 1003 29.84 -23.06 -14.00
C LEU A 1003 29.27 -21.63 -13.95
N ASP A 1004 28.49 -21.27 -14.97
CA ASP A 1004 27.40 -20.28 -14.89
C ASP A 1004 26.08 -21.04 -15.02
N PHE A 1005 25.14 -20.86 -14.07
CA PHE A 1005 23.86 -21.56 -14.05
C PHE A 1005 22.70 -20.58 -13.86
N GLN A 1006 21.80 -20.57 -14.83
CA GLN A 1006 20.62 -19.70 -14.87
C GLN A 1006 19.36 -20.55 -14.81
N PHE A 1007 18.43 -20.23 -13.90
CA PHE A 1007 17.25 -21.06 -13.64
C PHE A 1007 15.95 -20.25 -13.74
N THR A 1008 15.28 -20.33 -14.89
CA THR A 1008 14.10 -19.52 -15.22
C THR A 1008 12.81 -20.33 -15.35
N ALA A 1009 12.87 -21.65 -15.11
CA ALA A 1009 11.69 -22.51 -15.18
C ALA A 1009 10.58 -22.03 -14.22
N CYS A 1010 9.33 -22.23 -14.63
CA CYS A 1010 8.17 -21.73 -13.91
C CYS A 1010 7.01 -22.74 -13.99
N SER A 1011 6.51 -23.17 -12.84
CA SER A 1011 5.33 -24.02 -12.74
C SER A 1011 4.12 -23.36 -13.43
N GLY A 1012 3.37 -24.13 -14.21
CA GLY A 1012 2.24 -23.64 -15.02
C GLY A 1012 2.63 -23.04 -16.39
N ALA A 1013 3.93 -22.88 -16.70
CA ALA A 1013 4.35 -22.28 -17.97
C ALA A 1013 3.85 -23.07 -19.19
N LYS A 1014 3.25 -22.34 -20.15
CA LYS A 1014 2.98 -22.82 -21.50
C LYS A 1014 4.06 -22.29 -22.45
N THR A 1015 4.04 -22.73 -23.71
CA THR A 1015 4.97 -22.26 -24.74
C THR A 1015 4.95 -20.73 -24.90
N ALA A 1016 3.80 -20.07 -24.73
CA ALA A 1016 3.67 -18.62 -24.80
C ALA A 1016 4.44 -17.87 -23.68
N GLN A 1017 4.62 -18.46 -22.50
CA GLN A 1017 5.46 -17.89 -21.43
C GLN A 1017 6.96 -18.17 -21.63
N MET A 1018 7.32 -18.97 -22.63
CA MET A 1018 8.70 -19.21 -23.01
C MET A 1018 9.18 -18.24 -24.08
N THR A 1019 8.34 -17.95 -25.08
CA THR A 1019 8.68 -17.15 -26.28
C THR A 1019 8.84 -15.65 -26.01
N GLU A 1020 9.54 -14.96 -26.91
CA GLU A 1020 9.69 -13.50 -26.89
C GLU A 1020 8.35 -12.75 -26.89
N GLY A 1021 8.32 -11.60 -26.21
CA GLY A 1021 7.20 -10.68 -26.15
C GLY A 1021 6.45 -10.71 -24.82
N ASP A 1022 5.48 -9.82 -24.71
CA ASP A 1022 4.60 -9.78 -23.54
C ASP A 1022 3.57 -10.93 -23.58
N PRO A 1023 3.17 -11.48 -22.42
CA PRO A 1023 2.15 -12.51 -22.36
C PRO A 1023 0.85 -12.04 -23.02
N PRO A 1024 0.24 -12.81 -23.94
CA PRO A 1024 -0.93 -12.38 -24.72
C PRO A 1024 -2.14 -11.98 -23.88
N ASP A 1025 -2.29 -12.62 -22.72
CA ASP A 1025 -3.43 -12.46 -21.80
C ASP A 1025 -3.11 -11.49 -20.64
N GLY A 1026 -1.94 -10.83 -20.67
CA GLY A 1026 -1.47 -9.89 -19.64
C GLY A 1026 -0.56 -10.52 -18.57
N TRP A 1027 -0.01 -9.67 -17.70
CA TRP A 1027 0.85 -10.08 -16.58
C TRP A 1027 0.07 -10.69 -15.41
N GLY A 1028 0.74 -11.46 -14.55
CA GLY A 1028 0.15 -12.04 -13.34
C GLY A 1028 -0.61 -13.35 -13.54
N LEU A 1029 -0.44 -14.02 -14.67
CA LEU A 1029 -1.09 -15.28 -14.98
C LEU A 1029 -0.22 -16.49 -14.61
N ASP A 1030 -0.89 -17.64 -14.50
CA ASP A 1030 -0.24 -18.93 -14.22
C ASP A 1030 0.85 -19.21 -15.28
N GLY A 1031 2.04 -19.56 -14.81
CA GLY A 1031 3.19 -19.86 -15.68
C GLY A 1031 4.15 -18.70 -15.95
N ASN A 1032 3.83 -17.47 -15.56
CA ASN A 1032 4.83 -16.38 -15.51
C ASN A 1032 4.75 -15.54 -14.25
N PHE A 1033 3.57 -15.30 -13.67
CA PHE A 1033 3.44 -14.59 -12.38
C PHE A 1033 4.20 -13.24 -12.33
N HIS A 1034 4.02 -12.44 -13.38
CA HIS A 1034 4.76 -11.19 -13.64
C HIS A 1034 6.26 -11.31 -13.94
N GLU A 1035 6.89 -12.48 -13.83
CA GLU A 1035 8.24 -12.65 -14.38
C GLU A 1035 8.21 -12.49 -15.90
N LYS A 1036 9.31 -11.96 -16.46
CA LYS A 1036 9.51 -11.92 -17.92
C LYS A 1036 9.45 -13.33 -18.51
N THR A 1037 9.08 -13.41 -19.78
CA THR A 1037 9.12 -14.69 -20.50
C THR A 1037 10.52 -15.27 -20.44
N GLN A 1038 10.62 -16.59 -20.45
CA GLN A 1038 11.88 -17.24 -20.09
C GLN A 1038 13.00 -16.95 -21.10
N ILE A 1039 12.68 -16.70 -22.38
CA ILE A 1039 13.64 -16.22 -23.38
C ILE A 1039 14.02 -14.75 -23.13
N ASP A 1040 13.05 -13.86 -22.90
CA ASP A 1040 13.32 -12.42 -22.67
C ASP A 1040 13.99 -12.13 -21.32
N SER A 1041 14.00 -13.08 -20.39
CA SER A 1041 14.75 -13.00 -19.13
C SER A 1041 16.24 -12.66 -19.32
N GLY A 1042 16.77 -12.89 -20.53
CA GLY A 1042 18.16 -12.67 -20.89
C GLY A 1042 19.11 -13.77 -20.41
N ALA A 1043 18.57 -14.91 -19.95
CA ALA A 1043 19.35 -16.07 -19.53
C ALA A 1043 20.14 -16.72 -20.67
N LEU A 1044 19.63 -16.64 -21.89
CA LEU A 1044 20.26 -17.23 -23.08
C LEU A 1044 21.26 -16.26 -23.70
N SER A 1045 22.36 -16.81 -24.22
CA SER A 1045 23.31 -16.05 -25.04
C SER A 1045 24.09 -16.97 -25.99
N ALA A 1046 24.84 -16.37 -26.91
CA ALA A 1046 25.77 -17.11 -27.77
C ALA A 1046 26.87 -17.86 -26.97
N ASP A 1047 27.09 -17.52 -25.70
CA ASP A 1047 28.04 -18.21 -24.83
C ASP A 1047 27.45 -19.47 -24.17
N THR A 1048 26.11 -19.61 -24.13
CA THR A 1048 25.41 -20.75 -23.56
C THR A 1048 25.86 -22.06 -24.21
N THR A 1049 26.16 -23.06 -23.37
CA THR A 1049 26.67 -24.38 -23.80
C THR A 1049 25.60 -25.46 -23.74
N LEU A 1050 24.62 -25.32 -22.84
CA LEU A 1050 23.57 -26.31 -22.61
C LEU A 1050 22.28 -25.62 -22.16
N VAL A 1051 21.17 -26.00 -22.78
CA VAL A 1051 19.82 -25.66 -22.33
C VAL A 1051 19.11 -26.96 -21.91
N MET A 1052 18.56 -26.97 -20.70
CA MET A 1052 17.78 -28.07 -20.14
C MET A 1052 16.32 -27.63 -20.00
N LEU A 1053 15.39 -28.34 -20.65
CA LEU A 1053 13.97 -27.95 -20.59
C LEU A 1053 12.97 -29.10 -20.69
N THR A 1054 11.79 -28.85 -20.11
CA THR A 1054 10.53 -29.57 -20.31
C THR A 1054 9.48 -28.52 -20.68
N ILE A 1055 8.65 -28.74 -21.70
CA ILE A 1055 7.59 -27.81 -22.08
C ILE A 1055 6.53 -28.51 -22.94
N GLY A 1056 5.30 -28.01 -22.91
CA GLY A 1056 4.18 -28.44 -23.75
C GLY A 1056 3.08 -29.21 -23.03
N GLY A 1057 3.32 -29.72 -21.80
CA GLY A 1057 2.30 -30.41 -21.01
C GLY A 1057 1.08 -29.53 -20.69
N ASN A 1058 1.32 -28.27 -20.33
CA ASN A 1058 0.29 -27.28 -20.04
C ASN A 1058 -0.45 -26.83 -21.32
N ASP A 1059 0.25 -26.74 -22.45
CA ASP A 1059 -0.34 -26.43 -23.77
C ASP A 1059 -1.28 -27.56 -24.22
N ALA A 1060 -0.87 -28.81 -24.00
CA ALA A 1060 -1.68 -30.01 -24.26
C ALA A 1060 -2.79 -30.23 -23.20
N ARG A 1061 -2.94 -29.34 -22.22
CA ARG A 1061 -3.99 -29.34 -21.18
C ARG A 1061 -4.04 -30.63 -20.35
N PHE A 1062 -2.87 -31.21 -20.04
CA PHE A 1062 -2.80 -32.47 -19.28
C PHE A 1062 -3.41 -32.35 -17.87
N ASP A 1063 -3.24 -31.20 -17.23
CA ASP A 1063 -3.89 -30.82 -15.96
C ASP A 1063 -5.41 -30.98 -16.04
N ASN A 1064 -6.05 -30.37 -17.04
CA ASN A 1064 -7.50 -30.45 -17.24
C ASN A 1064 -7.94 -31.87 -17.60
N LYS A 1065 -7.17 -32.59 -18.43
CA LYS A 1065 -7.47 -33.98 -18.83
C LYS A 1065 -7.48 -34.92 -17.62
N ILE A 1066 -6.49 -34.81 -16.73
CA ILE A 1066 -6.45 -35.60 -15.50
C ILE A 1066 -7.65 -35.26 -14.61
N GLN A 1067 -7.97 -33.98 -14.43
CA GLN A 1067 -9.15 -33.57 -13.65
C GLN A 1067 -10.45 -34.15 -14.23
N ARG A 1068 -10.64 -34.11 -15.55
CA ARG A 1068 -11.82 -34.72 -16.21
C ARG A 1068 -11.84 -36.23 -16.08
N CYS A 1069 -10.69 -36.92 -16.21
CA CYS A 1069 -10.59 -38.35 -15.93
C CYS A 1069 -11.06 -38.69 -14.51
N VAL A 1070 -10.73 -37.87 -13.50
CA VAL A 1070 -11.17 -38.05 -12.11
C VAL A 1070 -12.68 -37.78 -11.94
N MET A 1071 -13.23 -36.75 -12.58
CA MET A 1071 -14.59 -36.27 -12.31
C MET A 1071 -15.68 -36.84 -13.23
N GLU A 1072 -15.40 -36.94 -14.52
CA GLU A 1072 -16.40 -37.17 -15.59
C GLU A 1072 -16.10 -38.42 -16.42
N GLY A 1073 -14.86 -38.92 -16.39
CA GLY A 1073 -14.32 -39.89 -17.33
C GLY A 1073 -13.30 -39.25 -18.27
N CYS A 1074 -12.37 -40.06 -18.79
CA CYS A 1074 -11.31 -39.51 -19.65
C CYS A 1074 -11.86 -39.03 -21.00
N PRO A 1075 -11.33 -37.92 -21.56
CA PRO A 1075 -11.64 -37.51 -22.93
C PRO A 1075 -11.27 -38.59 -23.95
N SER A 1076 -11.77 -38.46 -25.19
CA SER A 1076 -11.39 -39.39 -26.26
C SER A 1076 -9.91 -39.24 -26.62
N GLU A 1077 -9.24 -40.36 -26.93
CA GLU A 1077 -7.83 -40.34 -27.35
C GLU A 1077 -7.59 -39.43 -28.56
N ALA A 1078 -8.52 -39.41 -29.52
CA ALA A 1078 -8.41 -38.53 -30.70
C ALA A 1078 -8.36 -37.04 -30.31
N SER A 1079 -9.19 -36.62 -29.35
CA SER A 1079 -9.14 -35.25 -28.82
C SER A 1079 -7.83 -34.98 -28.09
N MET A 1080 -7.36 -35.96 -27.30
CA MET A 1080 -6.12 -35.79 -26.54
C MET A 1080 -4.89 -35.70 -27.44
N LYS A 1081 -4.83 -36.52 -28.50
CA LYS A 1081 -3.78 -36.47 -29.52
C LYS A 1081 -3.77 -35.14 -30.28
N ALA A 1082 -4.93 -34.63 -30.69
CA ALA A 1082 -4.99 -33.33 -31.38
C ALA A 1082 -4.43 -32.18 -30.53
N ASP A 1083 -4.72 -32.14 -29.22
CA ASP A 1083 -4.12 -31.15 -28.33
C ASP A 1083 -2.61 -31.35 -28.17
N ILE A 1084 -2.13 -32.60 -28.13
CA ILE A 1084 -0.70 -32.94 -28.07
C ILE A 1084 0.01 -32.47 -29.34
N ASP A 1085 -0.53 -32.76 -30.52
CA ASP A 1085 0.04 -32.37 -31.81
C ASP A 1085 0.18 -30.84 -31.91
N ASN A 1086 -0.85 -30.11 -31.47
CA ASN A 1086 -0.82 -28.65 -31.39
C ASN A 1086 0.26 -28.14 -30.43
N ALA A 1087 0.37 -28.75 -29.24
CA ALA A 1087 1.41 -28.40 -28.28
C ALA A 1087 2.82 -28.66 -28.82
N VAL A 1088 3.05 -29.80 -29.50
CA VAL A 1088 4.33 -30.13 -30.14
C VAL A 1088 4.68 -29.12 -31.25
N ALA A 1089 3.70 -28.70 -32.04
CA ALA A 1089 3.90 -27.64 -33.03
C ALA A 1089 4.32 -26.31 -32.38
N GLN A 1090 3.78 -25.97 -31.21
CA GLN A 1090 4.19 -24.77 -30.46
C GLN A 1090 5.56 -24.93 -29.81
N THR A 1091 5.91 -26.12 -29.31
CA THR A 1091 7.25 -26.44 -28.78
C THR A 1091 8.33 -26.23 -29.85
N ARG A 1092 8.05 -26.51 -31.13
CA ARG A 1092 8.97 -26.20 -32.25
C ARG A 1092 9.40 -24.73 -32.22
N THR A 1093 8.44 -23.80 -32.11
CA THR A 1093 8.70 -22.36 -32.07
C THR A 1093 9.62 -22.00 -30.89
N VAL A 1094 9.40 -22.59 -29.71
CA VAL A 1094 10.27 -22.38 -28.55
C VAL A 1094 11.69 -22.84 -28.83
N LEU A 1095 11.88 -24.03 -29.39
CA LEU A 1095 13.20 -24.59 -29.71
C LEU A 1095 13.94 -23.76 -30.77
N GLU A 1096 13.22 -23.25 -31.78
CA GLU A 1096 13.78 -22.38 -32.82
C GLU A 1096 14.28 -21.06 -32.23
N GLN A 1097 13.49 -20.42 -31.35
CA GLN A 1097 13.91 -19.19 -30.67
C GLN A 1097 15.08 -19.44 -29.70
N ILE A 1098 15.08 -20.54 -28.93
CA ILE A 1098 16.22 -20.90 -28.08
C ILE A 1098 17.49 -21.04 -28.94
N HIS A 1099 17.41 -21.72 -30.08
CA HIS A 1099 18.55 -21.86 -30.99
C HIS A 1099 19.02 -20.51 -31.55
N ALA A 1100 18.11 -19.59 -31.86
CA ALA A 1100 18.46 -18.26 -32.32
C ALA A 1100 19.25 -17.46 -31.28
N HIS A 1101 18.88 -17.56 -30.00
CA HIS A 1101 19.56 -16.86 -28.89
C HIS A 1101 20.82 -17.57 -28.38
N ALA A 1102 20.85 -18.90 -28.47
CA ALA A 1102 21.94 -19.74 -28.01
C ALA A 1102 22.41 -20.71 -29.12
N PRO A 1103 22.94 -20.20 -30.25
CA PRO A 1103 23.27 -21.00 -31.44
C PRO A 1103 24.32 -22.08 -31.20
N ASN A 1104 25.14 -21.92 -30.15
CA ASN A 1104 26.21 -22.85 -29.78
C ASN A 1104 25.79 -23.87 -28.70
N ALA A 1105 24.58 -23.75 -28.15
CA ALA A 1105 24.14 -24.63 -27.07
C ALA A 1105 23.64 -25.97 -27.60
N THR A 1106 23.88 -27.03 -26.83
CA THR A 1106 23.05 -28.24 -26.95
C THR A 1106 21.71 -27.96 -26.29
N ILE A 1107 20.60 -28.14 -27.00
CA ILE A 1107 19.26 -27.93 -26.48
C ILE A 1107 18.66 -29.30 -26.13
N SER A 1108 18.55 -29.61 -24.85
CA SER A 1108 18.10 -30.92 -24.37
C SER A 1108 16.64 -30.87 -23.93
N LEU A 1109 15.73 -31.24 -24.83
CA LEU A 1109 14.31 -31.43 -24.54
C LEU A 1109 14.12 -32.73 -23.76
N MET A 1110 13.72 -32.61 -22.51
CA MET A 1110 13.38 -33.72 -21.62
C MET A 1110 11.88 -34.03 -21.72
N GLY A 1111 11.53 -35.30 -21.87
CA GLY A 1111 10.13 -35.75 -21.92
C GLY A 1111 9.45 -35.83 -20.54
N TYR A 1112 8.17 -36.19 -20.53
CA TYR A 1112 7.41 -36.48 -19.31
C TYR A 1112 7.37 -37.99 -19.01
N PRO A 1113 7.45 -38.44 -17.74
CA PRO A 1113 7.35 -39.85 -17.41
C PRO A 1113 5.91 -40.35 -17.61
N LEU A 1114 5.76 -41.64 -17.87
CA LEU A 1114 4.47 -42.29 -17.63
C LEU A 1114 4.09 -42.13 -16.14
N LEU A 1115 2.85 -41.72 -15.87
CA LEU A 1115 2.42 -41.39 -14.51
C LEU A 1115 2.25 -42.63 -13.62
N PHE A 1116 1.70 -43.71 -14.17
CA PHE A 1116 1.32 -44.90 -13.40
C PHE A 1116 2.15 -46.12 -13.74
N SER A 1117 2.36 -47.00 -12.76
CA SER A 1117 2.94 -48.32 -12.98
C SER A 1117 2.07 -49.13 -13.93
N ARG A 1118 2.70 -49.76 -14.93
CA ARG A 1118 2.05 -50.75 -15.81
C ARG A 1118 2.01 -52.15 -15.16
N THR A 1119 2.80 -52.38 -14.11
CA THR A 1119 2.97 -53.73 -13.51
C THR A 1119 2.42 -53.84 -12.09
N GLN A 1120 2.31 -52.73 -11.36
CA GLN A 1120 1.80 -52.70 -9.99
C GLN A 1120 0.36 -52.18 -9.94
N ALA A 1121 -0.45 -52.81 -9.10
CA ALA A 1121 -1.80 -52.35 -8.79
C ALA A 1121 -1.80 -51.55 -7.49
N CYS A 1122 -2.45 -50.39 -7.49
CA CYS A 1122 -2.75 -49.64 -6.28
C CYS A 1122 -4.08 -48.88 -6.44
N SER A 1123 -4.62 -48.39 -5.32
CA SER A 1123 -5.82 -47.56 -5.33
C SER A 1123 -5.44 -46.10 -5.61
N THR A 1124 -6.09 -45.47 -6.60
CA THR A 1124 -5.89 -44.06 -6.97
C THR A 1124 -7.25 -43.42 -7.30
N LEU A 1125 -7.30 -42.10 -7.54
CA LEU A 1125 -8.54 -41.42 -7.98
C LEU A 1125 -8.98 -41.76 -9.41
N VAL A 1126 -8.13 -42.43 -10.20
CA VAL A 1126 -8.46 -42.91 -11.55
C VAL A 1126 -8.53 -44.43 -11.58
N SER A 1127 -9.46 -44.98 -12.36
CA SER A 1127 -9.62 -46.41 -12.57
C SER A 1127 -8.44 -47.02 -13.32
N ALA A 1128 -8.29 -48.35 -13.27
CA ALA A 1128 -7.26 -49.06 -14.03
C ALA A 1128 -7.30 -48.76 -15.54
N SER A 1129 -8.50 -48.66 -16.13
CA SER A 1129 -8.65 -48.32 -17.56
C SER A 1129 -8.21 -46.90 -17.88
N GLN A 1130 -8.51 -45.94 -17.00
CA GLN A 1130 -8.11 -44.53 -17.16
C GLN A 1130 -6.59 -44.36 -16.99
N ARG A 1131 -5.95 -45.14 -16.10
CA ARG A 1131 -4.48 -45.17 -15.98
C ARG A 1131 -3.79 -45.61 -17.28
N VAL A 1132 -4.36 -46.60 -17.98
CA VAL A 1132 -3.86 -47.03 -19.29
C VAL A 1132 -3.95 -45.90 -20.30
N ILE A 1133 -5.12 -45.26 -20.43
CA ILE A 1133 -5.32 -44.12 -21.35
C ILE A 1133 -4.32 -42.99 -21.07
N LEU A 1134 -4.14 -42.60 -19.80
CA LEU A 1134 -3.22 -41.52 -19.42
C LEU A 1134 -1.76 -41.86 -19.75
N ASN A 1135 -1.33 -43.10 -19.50
CA ASN A 1135 0.01 -43.55 -19.87
C ASN A 1135 0.19 -43.62 -21.40
N ASP A 1136 -0.79 -44.12 -22.14
CA ASP A 1136 -0.70 -44.22 -23.60
C ASP A 1136 -0.64 -42.83 -24.26
N MET A 1137 -1.32 -41.83 -23.69
CA MET A 1137 -1.20 -40.43 -24.15
C MET A 1137 0.16 -39.81 -23.80
N ALA A 1138 0.75 -40.13 -22.63
CA ALA A 1138 2.10 -39.70 -22.28
C ALA A 1138 3.15 -40.33 -23.21
N GLU A 1139 2.98 -41.60 -23.58
CA GLU A 1139 3.83 -42.30 -24.54
C GLU A 1139 3.72 -41.71 -25.96
N TYR A 1140 2.50 -41.38 -26.39
CA TYR A 1140 2.29 -40.67 -27.65
C TYR A 1140 2.99 -39.29 -27.63
N PHE A 1141 2.82 -38.51 -26.56
CA PHE A 1141 3.45 -37.20 -26.45
C PHE A 1141 4.99 -37.28 -26.49
N GLU A 1142 5.57 -38.26 -25.80
CA GLU A 1142 7.00 -38.54 -25.89
C GLU A 1142 7.43 -38.87 -27.33
N SER A 1143 6.67 -39.69 -28.06
CA SER A 1143 7.02 -40.06 -29.43
C SER A 1143 7.07 -38.83 -30.34
N GLU A 1144 6.08 -37.95 -30.26
CA GLU A 1144 5.99 -36.73 -31.07
C GLU A 1144 7.09 -35.71 -30.70
N GLN A 1145 7.38 -35.52 -29.40
CA GLN A 1145 8.49 -34.67 -28.96
C GLN A 1145 9.85 -35.20 -29.42
N ARG A 1146 10.04 -36.52 -29.41
CA ARG A 1146 11.26 -37.16 -29.89
C ARG A 1146 11.44 -36.95 -31.39
N GLU A 1147 10.37 -37.12 -32.18
CA GLU A 1147 10.39 -36.86 -33.62
C GLU A 1147 10.66 -35.39 -33.94
N LEU A 1148 10.05 -34.46 -33.19
CA LEU A 1148 10.35 -33.03 -33.28
C LEU A 1148 11.84 -32.77 -33.06
N ALA A 1149 12.42 -33.27 -31.96
CA ALA A 1149 13.83 -33.06 -31.65
C ALA A 1149 14.76 -33.67 -32.71
N LEU A 1150 14.44 -34.85 -33.23
CA LEU A 1150 15.18 -35.48 -34.34
C LEU A 1150 15.14 -34.59 -35.61
N SER A 1151 13.97 -34.01 -35.93
CA SER A 1151 13.80 -33.09 -37.06
C SER A 1151 14.61 -31.80 -36.90
N MET A 1152 15.02 -31.46 -35.68
CA MET A 1152 15.79 -30.26 -35.31
C MET A 1152 17.23 -30.57 -34.87
N SER A 1153 17.73 -31.77 -35.14
CA SER A 1153 19.10 -32.19 -34.76
C SER A 1153 20.19 -31.29 -35.36
N ALA A 1154 19.96 -30.71 -36.54
CA ALA A 1154 20.85 -29.71 -37.14
C ALA A 1154 20.96 -28.40 -36.33
N SER A 1155 19.96 -28.11 -35.49
CA SER A 1155 19.94 -27.01 -34.53
C SER A 1155 20.44 -27.41 -33.13
N ASN A 1156 21.17 -28.54 -33.04
CA ASN A 1156 21.68 -29.13 -31.79
C ASN A 1156 20.60 -29.49 -30.75
N VAL A 1157 19.37 -29.74 -31.21
CA VAL A 1157 18.29 -30.24 -30.33
C VAL A 1157 18.46 -31.74 -30.10
N GLN A 1158 18.31 -32.16 -28.84
CA GLN A 1158 18.37 -33.56 -28.42
C GLN A 1158 17.18 -33.88 -27.52
N TYR A 1159 16.58 -35.05 -27.73
CA TYR A 1159 15.56 -35.57 -26.85
C TYR A 1159 16.18 -36.44 -25.74
N ARG A 1160 15.61 -36.35 -24.53
CA ARG A 1160 15.93 -37.22 -23.40
C ARG A 1160 14.66 -37.86 -22.87
N SER A 1161 14.59 -39.18 -22.94
CA SER A 1161 13.47 -39.96 -22.41
C SER A 1161 13.68 -40.24 -20.91
N PRO A 1162 12.70 -39.91 -20.05
CA PRO A 1162 12.78 -40.27 -18.63
C PRO A 1162 12.40 -41.73 -18.34
N GLN A 1163 11.84 -42.47 -19.30
CA GLN A 1163 11.08 -43.69 -18.99
C GLN A 1163 11.90 -44.77 -18.31
N SER A 1164 13.13 -45.01 -18.77
CA SER A 1164 14.00 -46.05 -18.19
C SER A 1164 14.36 -45.76 -16.73
N ALA A 1165 14.55 -44.49 -16.36
CA ALA A 1165 14.87 -44.10 -15.00
C ALA A 1165 13.64 -44.10 -14.07
N PHE A 1166 12.45 -43.90 -14.63
CA PHE A 1166 11.18 -43.94 -13.90
C PHE A 1166 10.56 -45.34 -13.82
N GLU A 1167 11.08 -46.33 -14.53
CA GLU A 1167 10.64 -47.73 -14.38
C GLU A 1167 10.82 -48.19 -12.92
N GLY A 1168 9.76 -48.74 -12.33
CA GLY A 1168 9.72 -49.11 -10.91
C GLY A 1168 9.68 -47.92 -9.93
N LYS A 1169 9.38 -46.70 -10.41
CA LYS A 1169 9.23 -45.48 -9.61
C LYS A 1169 8.02 -44.63 -10.00
N ARG A 1170 7.05 -45.16 -10.76
CA ARG A 1170 5.82 -44.43 -11.12
C ARG A 1170 4.83 -44.48 -9.96
N ILE A 1171 3.68 -43.81 -10.08
CA ILE A 1171 2.58 -44.00 -9.12
C ILE A 1171 2.22 -45.50 -9.07
N CYS A 1172 1.99 -46.04 -7.88
CA CYS A 1172 1.86 -47.45 -7.54
C CYS A 1172 3.16 -48.28 -7.45
N ASP A 1173 4.33 -47.75 -7.81
CA ASP A 1173 5.61 -48.45 -7.59
C ASP A 1173 6.17 -48.16 -6.18
N SER A 1174 7.31 -48.76 -5.82
CA SER A 1174 7.98 -48.50 -4.54
C SER A 1174 9.50 -48.45 -4.71
N PRO A 1175 10.16 -47.31 -4.41
CA PRO A 1175 9.56 -46.04 -3.98
C PRO A 1175 8.84 -45.31 -5.12
N GLU A 1176 7.72 -44.65 -4.82
CA GLU A 1176 7.07 -43.74 -5.78
C GLU A 1176 7.94 -42.49 -6.03
N GLY A 1177 8.19 -42.20 -7.29
CA GLY A 1177 8.90 -41.01 -7.78
C GLY A 1177 7.99 -39.90 -8.27
N ILE A 1178 6.70 -40.17 -8.43
CA ILE A 1178 5.68 -39.20 -8.86
C ILE A 1178 4.67 -39.11 -7.72
N ASN A 1179 4.38 -37.90 -7.28
CA ASN A 1179 3.33 -37.65 -6.31
C ASN A 1179 1.99 -38.13 -6.87
N GLY A 1180 1.21 -38.84 -6.05
CA GLY A 1180 -0.20 -39.06 -6.34
C GLY A 1180 -1.00 -37.77 -6.17
N VAL A 1181 -2.14 -37.88 -5.51
CA VAL A 1181 -2.94 -36.72 -5.12
C VAL A 1181 -2.37 -36.15 -3.84
N VAL A 1182 -1.99 -34.87 -3.87
CA VAL A 1182 -1.44 -34.16 -2.73
C VAL A 1182 -2.47 -33.14 -2.23
N ALA A 1183 -2.77 -33.21 -0.94
CA ALA A 1183 -3.57 -32.21 -0.28
C ALA A 1183 -2.72 -30.96 -0.05
N GLY A 1184 -3.18 -29.82 -0.56
CA GLY A 1184 -2.59 -28.51 -0.36
C GLY A 1184 -3.40 -27.64 0.60
N PRO A 1185 -2.95 -26.40 0.84
CA PRO A 1185 -1.75 -25.79 0.26
C PRO A 1185 -0.44 -26.29 0.88
N ASN A 1186 0.56 -26.59 0.04
CA ASN A 1186 1.94 -26.91 0.44
C ASN A 1186 2.87 -25.76 0.03
N GLY A 1187 2.90 -24.72 0.85
CA GLY A 1187 3.65 -23.49 0.61
C GLY A 1187 2.76 -22.37 0.07
N ASP A 1188 3.24 -21.13 0.22
CA ASP A 1188 2.44 -19.93 0.05
C ASP A 1188 1.95 -19.71 -1.39
N GLY A 1189 2.73 -20.07 -2.41
CA GLY A 1189 2.31 -19.96 -3.82
C GLY A 1189 1.36 -21.07 -4.31
N ASP A 1190 0.99 -22.04 -3.47
CA ASP A 1190 0.13 -23.16 -3.89
C ASP A 1190 -1.35 -22.75 -4.06
N PHE A 1191 -2.16 -23.64 -4.64
CA PHE A 1191 -3.60 -23.44 -4.76
C PHE A 1191 -4.31 -23.46 -3.40
N HIS A 1192 -5.29 -22.58 -3.24
CA HIS A 1192 -6.15 -22.43 -2.07
C HIS A 1192 -7.65 -22.52 -2.43
N HIS A 1193 -8.50 -22.56 -1.40
CA HIS A 1193 -9.94 -22.67 -1.58
C HIS A 1193 -10.53 -21.44 -2.33
N GLY A 1194 -11.15 -21.70 -3.49
CA GLY A 1194 -11.83 -20.68 -4.28
C GLY A 1194 -11.13 -20.27 -5.57
N ASP A 1195 -9.94 -20.82 -5.86
CA ASP A 1195 -9.23 -20.51 -7.10
C ASP A 1195 -9.92 -21.10 -8.33
N LYS A 1196 -9.90 -20.37 -9.43
CA LYS A 1196 -10.51 -20.81 -10.70
C LYS A 1196 -9.88 -22.11 -11.23
N ASN A 1197 -8.60 -22.35 -10.93
CA ASN A 1197 -7.83 -23.48 -11.46
C ASN A 1197 -7.88 -24.73 -10.55
N THR A 1198 -8.49 -24.64 -9.37
CA THR A 1198 -8.67 -25.78 -8.45
C THR A 1198 -10.16 -26.07 -8.19
N GLN A 1199 -10.74 -26.95 -9.02
CA GLN A 1199 -12.16 -27.33 -8.91
C GLN A 1199 -12.40 -28.45 -7.89
N LEU A 1200 -11.34 -29.10 -7.41
CA LEU A 1200 -11.37 -30.22 -6.47
C LEU A 1200 -10.92 -29.76 -5.07
N CYS A 1201 -11.71 -28.89 -4.46
CA CYS A 1201 -11.60 -28.58 -3.04
C CYS A 1201 -12.68 -29.32 -2.25
N TRP A 1202 -12.29 -30.01 -1.17
CA TRP A 1202 -13.22 -30.80 -0.38
C TRP A 1202 -13.86 -29.93 0.71
N TRP A 1203 -15.06 -29.43 0.44
CA TRP A 1203 -15.82 -28.55 1.36
C TRP A 1203 -16.09 -29.16 2.75
N PHE A 1204 -15.99 -30.49 2.92
CA PHE A 1204 -16.22 -31.18 4.20
C PHE A 1204 -14.93 -31.40 5.02
N THR A 1205 -13.75 -31.03 4.52
CA THR A 1205 -12.47 -31.09 5.27
C THR A 1205 -11.85 -29.71 5.54
N GLY A 1206 -12.56 -28.61 5.27
CA GLY A 1206 -12.05 -27.23 5.42
C GLY A 1206 -11.52 -26.66 4.09
N ASP A 1207 -10.45 -25.86 4.14
CA ASP A 1207 -9.83 -25.19 2.98
C ASP A 1207 -8.88 -26.10 2.16
N THR A 1208 -8.96 -27.42 2.34
CA THR A 1208 -8.07 -28.36 1.64
C THR A 1208 -8.43 -28.49 0.16
N CYS A 1209 -7.46 -28.17 -0.70
CA CYS A 1209 -7.55 -28.29 -2.16
C CYS A 1209 -6.49 -29.22 -2.72
N LEU A 1210 -6.63 -29.61 -3.99
CA LEU A 1210 -5.57 -30.32 -4.70
C LEU A 1210 -4.36 -29.40 -4.88
N SER A 1211 -3.22 -29.78 -4.30
CA SER A 1211 -1.95 -29.07 -4.44
C SER A 1211 -1.43 -29.13 -5.88
N ARG A 1212 -0.74 -28.08 -6.32
CA ARG A 1212 0.07 -28.03 -7.55
C ARG A 1212 1.07 -29.18 -7.64
N GLU A 1213 1.49 -29.74 -6.51
CA GLU A 1213 2.43 -30.86 -6.41
C GLU A 1213 1.87 -32.19 -6.93
N SER A 1214 0.55 -32.30 -7.10
CA SER A 1214 -0.11 -33.53 -7.54
C SER A 1214 0.36 -33.94 -8.94
N TYR A 1215 0.64 -35.23 -9.13
CA TYR A 1215 1.16 -35.79 -10.39
C TYR A 1215 2.56 -35.29 -10.82
N HIS A 1216 3.25 -34.52 -9.98
CA HIS A 1216 4.60 -34.04 -10.26
C HIS A 1216 5.69 -34.92 -9.61
N PRO A 1217 6.93 -34.87 -10.10
CA PRO A 1217 8.03 -35.65 -9.54
C PRO A 1217 8.39 -35.19 -8.12
N ASN A 1218 8.50 -36.13 -7.19
CA ASN A 1218 9.03 -35.85 -5.86
C ASN A 1218 10.56 -35.90 -5.85
N GLN A 1219 11.20 -35.93 -4.66
CA GLN A 1219 12.66 -36.03 -4.58
C GLN A 1219 13.23 -37.28 -5.28
N THR A 1220 12.52 -38.40 -5.24
CA THR A 1220 12.89 -39.64 -5.95
C THR A 1220 12.78 -39.44 -7.46
N GLY A 1221 11.67 -38.87 -7.95
CA GLY A 1221 11.45 -38.64 -9.38
C GLY A 1221 12.40 -37.61 -10.00
N THR A 1222 12.65 -36.49 -9.31
CA THR A 1222 13.65 -35.50 -9.76
C THR A 1222 15.06 -36.10 -9.85
N SER A 1223 15.38 -37.10 -9.01
CA SER A 1223 16.64 -37.84 -9.09
C SER A 1223 16.65 -38.82 -10.27
N ALA A 1224 15.51 -39.44 -10.58
CA ALA A 1224 15.34 -40.27 -11.78
C ALA A 1224 15.48 -39.44 -13.07
N TYR A 1225 14.93 -38.23 -13.11
CA TYR A 1225 15.15 -37.30 -14.22
C TYR A 1225 16.63 -36.95 -14.41
N ALA A 1226 17.33 -36.60 -13.33
CA ALA A 1226 18.75 -36.32 -13.40
C ALA A 1226 19.54 -37.54 -13.89
N GLN A 1227 19.18 -38.76 -13.44
CA GLN A 1227 19.75 -40.00 -13.93
C GLN A 1227 19.51 -40.17 -15.44
N ALA A 1228 18.27 -40.01 -15.91
CA ALA A 1228 17.91 -40.12 -17.33
C ALA A 1228 18.68 -39.13 -18.21
N PHE A 1229 18.90 -37.91 -17.72
CA PHE A 1229 19.71 -36.92 -18.40
C PHE A 1229 21.18 -37.37 -18.53
N MET A 1230 21.75 -37.94 -17.46
CA MET A 1230 23.17 -38.32 -17.39
C MET A 1230 23.50 -39.64 -18.11
N THR A 1231 22.57 -40.60 -18.19
CA THR A 1231 22.84 -41.93 -18.78
C THR A 1231 22.84 -41.96 -20.31
N ALA A 1232 22.44 -40.87 -20.96
CA ALA A 1232 22.20 -40.82 -22.41
C ALA A 1232 23.33 -40.19 -23.26
N GLY A 1233 24.64 -40.31 -22.91
CA GLY A 1233 25.73 -39.77 -23.75
C GLY A 1233 26.94 -40.70 -23.98
N PRO A 1234 27.73 -40.54 -25.08
CA PRO A 1234 27.57 -39.70 -26.27
C PRO A 1234 27.01 -40.47 -27.50
N MET A 1235 26.58 -39.73 -28.53
CA MET A 1235 25.95 -40.24 -29.76
C MET A 1235 26.72 -41.40 -30.41
N ALA A 1236 26.08 -42.57 -30.51
CA ALA A 1236 26.41 -43.51 -31.56
C ALA A 1236 25.97 -42.88 -32.89
N THR A 1237 26.95 -42.56 -33.73
CA THR A 1237 26.74 -42.37 -35.17
C THR A 1237 25.95 -43.55 -35.71
N VAL A 1238 24.67 -43.33 -36.04
CA VAL A 1238 23.91 -44.28 -36.85
C VAL A 1238 24.40 -44.10 -38.28
N THR A 1239 25.38 -44.92 -38.67
CA THR A 1239 25.69 -45.14 -40.09
C THR A 1239 24.46 -45.76 -40.74
N ARG A 1240 24.04 -45.12 -41.84
CA ARG A 1240 22.90 -45.47 -42.66
C ARG A 1240 23.26 -46.69 -43.52
N GLU A 1241 23.11 -47.89 -42.97
CA GLU A 1241 23.05 -49.13 -43.75
C GLU A 1241 21.93 -50.02 -43.15
N ASP A 1242 21.07 -50.51 -44.05
CA ASP A 1242 19.93 -51.42 -43.89
C ASP A 1242 18.60 -50.87 -43.32
N GLN A 1243 17.88 -50.09 -44.14
CA GLN A 1243 16.54 -50.42 -44.68
C GLN A 1243 16.06 -49.40 -45.72
#